data_AF-A0A354Z7G8-F1
#
_entry.id   AF-A0A354Z7G8-F1
#
_cell.length_a   1.000
_cell.length_b   1.000
_cell.length_c   1.000
_cell.angle_alpha   90.00
_cell.angle_beta   90.00
_cell.angle_gamma   90.00
#
_symmetry.space_group_name_H-M   'P 1'
#
loop_
_entity.id
_entity.type
_entity.pdbx_description
1 polymer ?
#
loop_
_entity_poly.entity_id
_entity_poly.type
_entity_poly.pdbx_seq_one_letter_code
_entity_poly.pdbx_strand_id
1 'polypeptide(L)'
;MNAHFAPAFATRRPRPLGRGFSLLEALIAVVVLSTGLLALTALQSAMIRSSVDARIRSSAAAAAVAVVENLRSMGYQAIPTGANIAVDPAALPFLVVDSALGAGGITIRYDAQTWMDDGGVFGTTVPVQPPLAEFKQVDVTVSWTDPFGNGVKSVQFSDIVGPLGANISTVDVSTLGSTLNAGRPIVRTVTPEGPGVIPIAVGNNEDTAATNPKPVIVGKGNKDTIIETRFDVLNFSDAGDAFGDDIVQIQKRVETSITACRCTLGASSGASGTIAGTSFRPTFWDGTRYAPPKQAQAGGGAPSNNADVQSELCVECCRDHHDPAGVQGPTFDPFRAAANIPHAHFLAVDTVTPLNSTPVSGGGDYFEVCRLIRVDGLWRVAADFDSRFFGLLETSEKSVPADDPVPDQDAADVYEEFVLDVLRDEFVATVPTVNRSTDLAPRYASAGLDAPTSLSINRPRAGTANDFRFLHARGFYIDHLEPDAVARIDKARTDCPSGTPLESCVLPFVPFTTINVTELAKWSPSSPVAIQVTNASGILFGDPSNPVRGQVNALAQGPGNGDAVTVNGRSNSGLAATNLVTDPQDALEAQSDRQRFDITSGGVDPQGERFNVTLNGLPQTADSNTSNDPAVAWLIGLSGNNCAGTFSNNGDNNPNPYSCSTTSVLNRDVTVIVGQYNRIVTGTATVTCSTAAGSVTASRTDVPFCQNYRVSSATAGGGSVAGTIGTILNSGSLNEATPVSFPTVAPNDSVVFGFQLEGTTQGSVAACTLSPNGKQIRSITYTDPCS
;
A
#
# COMPACT_ATOMS: atom_id res chain seq x y z
N MET A 1 -3.26 -16.80 -91.75
CA MET A 1 -3.26 -18.28 -91.64
C MET A 1 -4.29 -18.62 -90.57
N ASN A 2 -5.57 -18.69 -90.93
CA ASN A 2 -6.34 -19.88 -91.34
C ASN A 2 -6.44 -21.01 -90.31
N ALA A 3 -7.71 -21.27 -89.96
CA ALA A 3 -8.35 -22.57 -89.73
C ALA A 3 -8.31 -23.22 -88.34
N HIS A 4 -9.53 -23.35 -87.80
CA HIS A 4 -10.14 -24.54 -87.15
C HIS A 4 -9.34 -25.35 -86.14
N PHE A 5 -9.82 -25.40 -84.88
CA PHE A 5 -10.03 -26.65 -84.12
C PHE A 5 -11.06 -26.40 -83.00
N ALA A 6 -12.04 -27.28 -82.86
CA ALA A 6 -13.17 -27.19 -81.95
C ALA A 6 -12.80 -27.52 -80.47
N PRO A 7 -13.47 -26.93 -79.46
CA PRO A 7 -13.38 -27.40 -78.08
C PRO A 7 -14.55 -28.34 -77.71
N ALA A 8 -14.23 -29.42 -77.01
CA ALA A 8 -15.16 -30.43 -76.52
C ALA A 8 -16.01 -29.91 -75.33
N PHE A 9 -17.31 -30.22 -75.35
CA PHE A 9 -18.22 -30.07 -74.21
C PHE A 9 -18.17 -31.32 -73.31
N ALA A 10 -17.99 -31.13 -71.98
CA ALA A 10 -18.31 -32.15 -70.96
C ALA A 10 -18.78 -31.53 -69.62
N THR A 11 -20.10 -31.61 -69.41
CA THR A 11 -20.88 -31.80 -68.16
C THR A 11 -20.52 -31.05 -66.86
N ARG A 12 -21.30 -30.01 -66.52
CA ARG A 12 -21.49 -29.53 -65.13
C ARG A 12 -22.54 -30.39 -64.41
N ARG A 13 -22.24 -30.86 -63.20
CA ARG A 13 -23.20 -31.52 -62.30
C ARG A 13 -24.26 -30.52 -61.80
N PRO A 14 -25.56 -30.90 -61.78
CA PRO A 14 -26.62 -30.06 -61.24
C PRO A 14 -26.56 -29.97 -59.71
N ARG A 15 -26.77 -28.76 -59.18
CA ARG A 15 -26.96 -28.47 -57.75
C ARG A 15 -28.23 -29.15 -57.23
N PRO A 16 -28.23 -29.75 -56.01
CA PRO A 16 -29.46 -30.25 -55.42
C PRO A 16 -30.43 -29.08 -55.18
N LEU A 17 -31.66 -29.24 -55.66
CA LEU A 17 -32.79 -28.35 -55.40
C LEU A 17 -33.01 -28.25 -53.89
N GLY A 18 -32.88 -27.03 -53.34
CA GLY A 18 -33.32 -26.73 -51.99
C GLY A 18 -34.82 -26.97 -51.89
N ARG A 19 -35.23 -27.97 -51.12
CA ARG A 19 -36.64 -28.17 -50.76
C ARG A 19 -37.04 -27.01 -49.84
N GLY A 20 -37.98 -26.18 -50.30
CA GLY A 20 -38.60 -25.16 -49.45
C GLY A 20 -39.35 -25.80 -48.28
N PHE A 21 -39.37 -25.10 -47.13
CA PHE A 21 -40.05 -25.54 -45.92
C PHE A 21 -41.54 -25.75 -46.15
N SER A 22 -42.08 -26.87 -45.68
CA SER A 22 -43.51 -27.14 -45.70
C SER A 22 -44.23 -26.27 -44.67
N LEU A 23 -45.45 -25.83 -44.96
CA LEU A 23 -46.30 -25.04 -44.05
C LEU A 23 -46.57 -25.78 -42.73
N LEU A 24 -46.57 -27.13 -42.76
CA LEU A 24 -46.65 -27.99 -41.59
C LEU A 24 -45.43 -27.86 -40.68
N GLU A 25 -44.24 -27.74 -41.27
CA GLU A 25 -42.95 -27.67 -40.56
C GLU A 25 -42.82 -26.32 -39.84
N ALA A 26 -43.27 -25.23 -40.48
CA ALA A 26 -43.37 -23.92 -39.85
C ALA A 26 -44.37 -23.91 -38.67
N LEU A 27 -45.51 -24.60 -38.80
CA LEU A 27 -46.52 -24.67 -37.73
C LEU A 27 -46.01 -25.48 -36.53
N ILE A 28 -45.33 -26.60 -36.77
CA ILE A 28 -44.68 -27.38 -35.71
C ILE A 28 -43.59 -26.55 -35.01
N ALA A 29 -42.77 -25.80 -35.76
CA ALA A 29 -41.74 -24.94 -35.20
C ALA A 29 -42.32 -23.84 -34.29
N VAL A 30 -43.43 -23.20 -34.67
CA VAL A 30 -44.11 -22.18 -33.84
C VAL A 30 -44.67 -22.81 -32.56
N VAL A 31 -45.27 -24.00 -32.65
CA VAL A 31 -45.79 -24.71 -31.47
C VAL A 31 -44.65 -25.06 -30.50
N VAL A 32 -43.54 -25.62 -30.98
CA VAL A 32 -42.38 -25.96 -30.14
C VAL A 32 -41.71 -24.71 -29.56
N LEU A 33 -41.60 -23.63 -30.33
CA LEU A 33 -41.04 -22.36 -29.84
C LEU A 33 -41.93 -21.75 -28.75
N SER A 34 -43.24 -21.73 -28.97
CA SER A 34 -44.20 -21.17 -28.01
C SER A 34 -44.25 -21.95 -26.70
N THR A 35 -44.21 -23.29 -26.75
CA THR A 35 -44.13 -24.13 -25.54
C THR A 35 -42.77 -23.99 -24.85
N GLY A 36 -41.68 -23.87 -25.60
CA GLY A 36 -40.34 -23.59 -25.06
C GLY A 36 -40.25 -22.25 -24.33
N LEU A 37 -40.84 -21.18 -24.90
CA LEU A 37 -40.91 -19.86 -24.27
C LEU A 37 -41.75 -19.89 -22.99
N LEU A 38 -42.92 -20.55 -23.00
CA LEU A 38 -43.76 -20.72 -21.82
C LEU A 38 -43.05 -21.50 -20.70
N ALA A 39 -42.33 -22.57 -21.06
CA ALA A 39 -41.56 -23.35 -20.09
C ALA A 39 -40.42 -22.53 -19.46
N LEU A 40 -39.74 -21.70 -20.24
CA LEU A 40 -38.70 -20.80 -19.75
C LEU A 40 -39.27 -19.76 -18.79
N THR A 41 -40.40 -19.12 -19.12
CA THR A 41 -41.04 -18.14 -18.23
C THR A 41 -41.52 -18.80 -16.93
N ALA A 42 -42.05 -20.02 -16.99
CA ALA A 42 -42.45 -20.79 -15.81
C ALA A 42 -41.25 -21.11 -14.91
N LEU A 43 -40.11 -21.50 -15.51
CA LEU A 43 -38.86 -21.74 -14.78
C LEU A 43 -38.32 -20.47 -14.12
N GLN A 44 -38.26 -19.35 -14.87
CA GLN A 44 -37.83 -18.06 -14.34
C GLN A 44 -38.73 -17.60 -13.17
N SER A 45 -40.04 -17.77 -13.30
CA SER A 45 -41.00 -17.45 -12.23
C SER A 45 -40.85 -18.35 -11.01
N ALA A 46 -40.54 -19.64 -11.20
CA ALA A 46 -40.28 -20.57 -10.11
C ALA A 46 -38.96 -20.23 -9.38
N MET A 47 -37.91 -19.87 -10.11
CA MET A 47 -36.62 -19.45 -9.53
C MET A 47 -36.77 -18.16 -8.70
N ILE A 48 -37.49 -17.16 -9.20
CA ILE A 48 -37.75 -15.93 -8.45
C ILE A 48 -38.53 -16.21 -7.17
N ARG A 49 -39.59 -17.03 -7.24
CA ARG A 49 -40.37 -17.42 -6.04
C ARG A 49 -39.53 -18.17 -5.02
N SER A 50 -38.67 -19.09 -5.47
CA SER A 50 -37.74 -19.84 -4.62
C SER A 50 -36.74 -18.90 -3.93
N SER A 51 -36.18 -17.94 -4.68
CA SER A 51 -35.25 -16.95 -4.14
C SER A 51 -35.90 -16.05 -3.08
N VAL A 52 -37.14 -15.61 -3.32
CA VAL A 52 -37.91 -14.83 -2.33
C VAL A 52 -38.23 -15.66 -1.08
N ASP A 53 -38.65 -16.91 -1.21
CA ASP A 53 -38.91 -17.79 -0.06
C ASP A 53 -37.63 -18.04 0.77
N ALA A 54 -36.49 -18.26 0.11
CA ALA A 54 -35.20 -18.45 0.78
C ALA A 54 -34.77 -17.20 1.57
N ARG A 55 -34.94 -16.01 0.99
CA ARG A 55 -34.64 -14.73 1.66
C ARG A 55 -35.52 -14.53 2.89
N ILE A 56 -36.81 -14.80 2.78
CA ILE A 56 -37.76 -14.67 3.90
C ILE A 56 -37.41 -15.64 5.04
N ARG A 57 -37.09 -16.91 4.72
CA ARG A 57 -36.66 -17.89 5.75
C ARG A 57 -35.37 -17.47 6.44
N SER A 58 -34.40 -16.94 5.69
CA SER A 58 -33.15 -16.43 6.26
C SER A 58 -33.39 -15.25 7.20
N SER A 59 -34.25 -14.31 6.81
CA SER A 59 -34.65 -13.18 7.67
C SER A 59 -35.39 -13.65 8.93
N ALA A 60 -36.32 -14.61 8.79
CA ALA A 60 -37.05 -15.17 9.92
C ALA A 60 -36.13 -15.95 10.89
N ALA A 61 -35.12 -16.65 10.37
CA ALA A 61 -34.12 -17.33 11.19
C ALA A 61 -33.23 -16.33 11.93
N ALA A 62 -32.78 -15.26 11.26
CA ALA A 62 -32.01 -14.19 11.90
C ALA A 62 -32.82 -13.49 13.00
N ALA A 63 -34.11 -13.24 12.77
CA ALA A 63 -35.03 -12.71 13.78
C ALA A 63 -35.15 -13.63 15.00
N ALA A 64 -35.26 -14.95 14.78
CA ALA A 64 -35.35 -15.93 15.86
C ALA A 64 -34.08 -15.95 16.72
N VAL A 65 -32.90 -15.94 16.08
CA VAL A 65 -31.60 -15.87 16.76
C VAL A 65 -31.47 -14.57 17.57
N ALA A 66 -31.82 -13.44 16.97
CA ALA A 66 -31.69 -12.14 17.64
C ALA A 66 -32.59 -12.03 18.89
N VAL A 67 -33.75 -12.69 18.89
CA VAL A 67 -34.62 -12.79 20.07
C VAL A 67 -33.96 -13.64 21.16
N VAL A 68 -33.38 -14.80 20.82
CA VAL A 68 -32.63 -15.62 21.80
C VAL A 68 -31.46 -14.82 22.39
N GLU A 69 -30.72 -14.08 21.56
CA GLU A 69 -29.60 -13.26 22.05
C GLU A 69 -30.04 -12.10 22.92
N ASN A 70 -31.18 -11.49 22.64
CA ASN A 70 -31.75 -10.49 23.53
C ASN A 70 -32.15 -11.10 24.88
N LEU A 71 -32.81 -12.26 24.89
CA LEU A 71 -33.15 -12.98 26.11
C LEU A 71 -31.90 -13.34 26.92
N ARG A 72 -30.82 -13.76 26.24
CA ARG A 72 -29.49 -13.96 26.86
C ARG A 72 -28.96 -12.68 27.49
N SER A 73 -28.99 -11.55 26.76
CA SER A 73 -28.45 -10.27 27.23
C SER A 73 -29.13 -9.71 28.49
N MET A 74 -30.40 -10.07 28.72
CA MET A 74 -31.14 -9.66 29.93
C MET A 74 -30.65 -10.39 31.20
N GLY A 75 -29.87 -11.47 31.04
CA GLY A 75 -29.42 -12.35 32.13
C GLY A 75 -30.42 -13.45 32.45
N TYR A 76 -29.90 -14.61 32.86
CA TYR A 76 -30.69 -15.83 33.05
C TYR A 76 -31.94 -15.65 33.92
N GLN A 77 -31.83 -14.95 35.05
CA GLN A 77 -32.96 -14.76 35.98
C GLN A 77 -34.07 -13.89 35.38
N ALA A 78 -33.72 -12.94 34.49
CA ALA A 78 -34.66 -12.03 33.89
C ALA A 78 -35.49 -12.66 32.75
N ILE A 79 -35.09 -13.83 32.23
CA ILE A 79 -35.82 -14.53 31.16
C ILE A 79 -37.17 -15.03 31.70
N PRO A 80 -38.31 -14.49 31.22
CA PRO A 80 -39.62 -14.96 31.65
C PRO A 80 -39.86 -16.39 31.16
N THR A 81 -40.29 -17.28 32.05
CA THR A 81 -40.72 -18.64 31.69
C THR A 81 -42.23 -18.68 31.45
N GLY A 82 -42.65 -19.53 30.53
CA GLY A 82 -44.03 -19.63 30.11
C GLY A 82 -44.15 -20.05 28.65
N ALA A 83 -45.38 -20.29 28.23
CA ALA A 83 -45.68 -20.64 26.85
C ALA A 83 -46.20 -19.42 26.08
N ASN A 84 -45.88 -19.38 24.79
CA ASN A 84 -46.47 -18.51 23.79
C ASN A 84 -46.31 -17.00 24.08
N ILE A 85 -45.16 -16.62 24.65
CA ILE A 85 -44.84 -15.25 25.03
C ILE A 85 -44.60 -14.44 23.77
N ALA A 86 -45.39 -13.38 23.57
CA ALA A 86 -45.29 -12.51 22.40
C ALA A 86 -44.07 -11.60 22.53
N VAL A 87 -43.30 -11.50 21.46
CA VAL A 87 -42.21 -10.52 21.33
C VAL A 87 -42.69 -9.43 20.40
N ASP A 88 -42.69 -8.19 20.88
CA ASP A 88 -43.00 -7.02 20.05
C ASP A 88 -41.77 -6.62 19.23
N PRO A 89 -41.77 -6.80 17.90
CA PRO A 89 -40.65 -6.40 17.07
C PRO A 89 -40.37 -4.89 17.11
N ALA A 90 -41.39 -4.08 17.35
CA ALA A 90 -41.25 -2.63 17.44
C ALA A 90 -40.56 -2.18 18.73
N ALA A 91 -40.58 -3.01 19.78
CA ALA A 91 -39.88 -2.77 21.04
C ALA A 91 -38.41 -3.22 21.01
N LEU A 92 -37.98 -3.96 19.97
CA LEU A 92 -36.63 -4.45 19.80
C LEU A 92 -35.90 -3.63 18.71
N PRO A 93 -35.10 -2.61 19.07
CA PRO A 93 -34.53 -1.67 18.11
C PRO A 93 -33.53 -2.31 17.12
N PHE A 94 -33.04 -3.51 17.40
CA PHE A 94 -32.13 -4.29 16.54
C PHE A 94 -32.86 -5.22 15.57
N LEU A 95 -34.16 -5.46 15.77
CA LEU A 95 -34.96 -6.37 14.97
C LEU A 95 -35.59 -5.60 13.81
N VAL A 96 -35.42 -6.12 12.60
CA VAL A 96 -35.84 -5.45 11.37
C VAL A 96 -36.62 -6.43 10.54
N VAL A 97 -37.84 -6.05 10.18
CA VAL A 97 -38.85 -6.95 9.61
C VAL A 97 -39.02 -6.62 8.13
N ASP A 98 -38.56 -7.49 7.23
CA ASP A 98 -38.67 -7.30 5.78
C ASP A 98 -40.11 -6.93 5.32
N SER A 99 -40.31 -5.74 4.75
CA SER A 99 -41.60 -5.32 4.19
C SER A 99 -42.13 -6.23 3.06
N ALA A 100 -41.29 -7.10 2.49
CA ALA A 100 -41.69 -8.16 1.56
C ALA A 100 -42.42 -9.34 2.24
N LEU A 101 -42.57 -9.34 3.57
CA LEU A 101 -43.34 -10.32 4.36
C LEU A 101 -44.87 -10.25 4.15
N GLY A 102 -45.32 -9.55 3.10
CA GLY A 102 -46.73 -9.30 2.83
C GLY A 102 -47.36 -8.36 3.88
N ALA A 103 -48.62 -7.99 3.66
CA ALA A 103 -49.37 -7.08 4.51
C ALA A 103 -49.59 -7.55 5.98
N GLY A 104 -49.05 -8.72 6.37
CA GLY A 104 -49.25 -9.35 7.67
C GLY A 104 -48.05 -9.31 8.65
N GLY A 105 -46.85 -8.91 8.21
CA GLY A 105 -45.65 -8.88 9.05
C GLY A 105 -45.18 -10.26 9.56
N ILE A 106 -44.18 -10.27 10.45
CA ILE A 106 -43.84 -11.47 11.24
C ILE A 106 -44.53 -11.43 12.60
N THR A 107 -44.93 -12.60 13.08
CA THR A 107 -45.29 -12.82 14.48
C THR A 107 -44.19 -13.64 15.13
N ILE A 108 -43.55 -13.08 16.15
CA ILE A 108 -42.53 -13.73 16.95
C ILE A 108 -43.12 -14.11 18.30
N ARG A 109 -42.96 -15.38 18.67
CA ARG A 109 -43.37 -15.90 19.98
C ARG A 109 -42.27 -16.81 20.48
N TYR A 110 -42.10 -16.91 21.79
CA TYR A 110 -41.20 -17.91 22.36
C TYR A 110 -41.87 -18.66 23.51
N ASP A 111 -41.48 -19.92 23.64
CA ASP A 111 -41.74 -20.75 24.80
C ASP A 111 -40.44 -20.83 25.60
N ALA A 112 -40.51 -20.64 26.92
CA ALA A 112 -39.36 -20.73 27.80
C ALA A 112 -39.67 -21.62 28.99
N GLN A 113 -38.88 -22.66 29.20
CA GLN A 113 -39.11 -23.66 30.24
C GLN A 113 -37.83 -23.94 31.01
N THR A 114 -37.91 -23.86 32.34
CA THR A 114 -36.78 -24.23 33.21
C THR A 114 -36.69 -25.74 33.34
N TRP A 115 -35.49 -26.25 33.16
CA TRP A 115 -35.07 -27.61 33.38
C TRP A 115 -34.05 -27.64 34.52
N MET A 116 -34.24 -28.58 35.44
CA MET A 116 -33.42 -28.76 36.64
C MET A 116 -32.96 -30.21 36.71
N ASP A 117 -31.74 -30.44 37.19
CA ASP A 117 -31.22 -31.78 37.43
C ASP A 117 -31.86 -32.40 38.68
N ASP A 118 -32.47 -33.57 38.50
CA ASP A 118 -32.98 -34.44 39.57
C ASP A 118 -32.23 -35.79 39.53
N GLY A 119 -31.01 -35.81 40.07
CA GLY A 119 -30.22 -37.02 40.21
C GLY A 119 -29.66 -37.59 38.90
N GLY A 120 -29.29 -36.73 37.95
CA GLY A 120 -28.76 -37.09 36.63
C GLY A 120 -29.84 -37.12 35.52
N VAL A 121 -31.08 -36.77 35.85
CA VAL A 121 -32.19 -36.66 34.91
C VAL A 121 -32.73 -35.23 34.95
N PHE A 122 -32.67 -34.52 33.83
CA PHE A 122 -33.25 -33.19 33.74
C PHE A 122 -34.78 -33.27 33.65
N GLY A 123 -35.46 -32.56 34.53
CA GLY A 123 -36.91 -32.44 34.59
C GLY A 123 -37.36 -31.03 34.88
N THR A 124 -38.67 -30.80 34.90
CA THR A 124 -39.29 -29.47 35.08
C THR A 124 -39.89 -29.30 36.48
N THR A 125 -39.76 -30.32 37.32
CA THR A 125 -40.20 -30.34 38.72
C THR A 125 -39.05 -29.90 39.62
N VAL A 126 -39.32 -29.01 40.57
CA VAL A 126 -38.33 -28.53 41.53
C VAL A 126 -37.87 -29.69 42.43
N PRO A 127 -36.59 -30.10 42.41
CA PRO A 127 -36.10 -31.16 43.28
C PRO A 127 -36.03 -30.68 44.75
N VAL A 128 -36.01 -31.63 45.70
CA VAL A 128 -36.13 -31.36 47.15
C VAL A 128 -34.83 -30.79 47.78
N GLN A 129 -33.80 -30.54 47.00
CA GLN A 129 -32.54 -29.88 47.39
C GLN A 129 -32.12 -28.94 46.25
N PRO A 130 -31.30 -27.89 46.48
CA PRO A 130 -30.92 -27.00 45.39
C PRO A 130 -30.39 -27.83 44.21
N PRO A 131 -30.96 -27.67 43.00
CA PRO A 131 -30.61 -28.51 41.87
C PRO A 131 -29.11 -28.40 41.58
N LEU A 132 -28.48 -29.53 41.28
CA LEU A 132 -27.05 -29.57 40.96
C LEU A 132 -26.74 -28.83 39.65
N ALA A 133 -27.70 -28.70 38.74
CA ALA A 133 -27.59 -27.90 37.52
C ALA A 133 -29.00 -27.45 37.07
N GLU A 134 -29.11 -26.26 36.48
CA GLU A 134 -30.35 -25.77 35.88
C GLU A 134 -30.10 -25.02 34.56
N PHE A 135 -31.08 -25.02 33.66
CA PHE A 135 -31.07 -24.23 32.42
C PHE A 135 -32.50 -23.87 32.01
N LYS A 136 -32.67 -22.88 31.13
CA LYS A 136 -33.93 -22.55 30.47
C LYS A 136 -33.83 -22.98 29.01
N GLN A 137 -34.70 -23.85 28.56
CA GLN A 137 -34.87 -24.11 27.13
C GLN A 137 -35.78 -23.01 26.56
N VAL A 138 -35.35 -22.37 25.49
CA VAL A 138 -36.06 -21.30 24.80
C VAL A 138 -36.31 -21.74 23.37
N ASP A 139 -37.58 -21.86 23.00
CA ASP A 139 -38.02 -22.19 21.66
C ASP A 139 -38.66 -20.96 21.02
N VAL A 140 -37.93 -20.27 20.16
CA VAL A 140 -38.42 -19.10 19.43
C VAL A 140 -39.07 -19.53 18.13
N THR A 141 -40.33 -19.19 17.95
CA THR A 141 -41.09 -19.40 16.73
C THR A 141 -41.32 -18.07 16.02
N VAL A 142 -40.83 -17.96 14.79
CA VAL A 142 -41.09 -16.83 13.90
C VAL A 142 -42.02 -17.30 12.80
N SER A 143 -43.17 -16.65 12.66
CA SER A 143 -44.21 -17.00 11.69
C SER A 143 -44.55 -15.82 10.78
N TRP A 144 -44.84 -16.10 9.51
CA TRP A 144 -45.16 -15.09 8.49
C TRP A 144 -46.20 -15.64 7.50
N THR A 145 -46.89 -14.75 6.80
CA THR A 145 -47.79 -15.14 5.70
C THR A 145 -47.00 -15.23 4.40
N ASP A 146 -47.12 -16.34 3.67
CA ASP A 146 -46.45 -16.50 2.38
C ASP A 146 -46.96 -15.43 1.38
N PRO A 147 -46.09 -14.60 0.79
CA PRO A 147 -46.48 -13.55 -0.17
C PRO A 147 -47.14 -14.10 -1.45
N PHE A 148 -47.03 -15.41 -1.71
CA PHE A 148 -47.65 -16.09 -2.85
C PHE A 148 -48.97 -16.80 -2.50
N GLY A 149 -49.52 -16.61 -1.30
CA GLY A 149 -50.85 -17.09 -0.91
C GLY A 149 -50.92 -18.51 -0.35
N ASN A 150 -49.78 -19.13 -0.01
CA ASN A 150 -49.72 -20.51 0.50
C ASN A 150 -49.98 -20.65 2.01
N GLY A 151 -50.64 -19.68 2.65
CA GLY A 151 -50.92 -19.70 4.09
C GLY A 151 -49.77 -19.19 4.98
N VAL A 152 -49.83 -19.52 6.28
CA VAL A 152 -48.81 -19.12 7.27
C VAL A 152 -47.67 -20.14 7.28
N LYS A 153 -46.43 -19.65 7.20
CA LYS A 153 -45.19 -20.42 7.36
C LYS A 153 -44.51 -20.03 8.67
N SER A 154 -43.65 -20.90 9.19
CA SER A 154 -42.85 -20.61 10.38
C SER A 154 -41.47 -21.27 10.34
N VAL A 155 -40.56 -20.69 11.10
CA VAL A 155 -39.28 -21.29 11.49
C VAL A 155 -39.23 -21.31 13.02
N GLN A 156 -38.72 -22.40 13.58
CA GLN A 156 -38.47 -22.53 15.01
C GLN A 156 -36.97 -22.65 15.23
N PHE A 157 -36.47 -21.91 16.20
CA PHE A 157 -35.11 -21.98 16.69
C PHE A 157 -35.16 -22.33 18.18
N SER A 158 -34.49 -23.41 18.55
CA SER A 158 -34.45 -23.93 19.92
C SER A 158 -33.06 -23.73 20.48
N ASP A 159 -32.98 -23.21 21.70
CA ASP A 159 -31.72 -22.97 22.38
C ASP A 159 -31.83 -23.20 23.90
N ILE A 160 -30.68 -23.33 24.55
CA ILE A 160 -30.60 -23.45 26.02
C ILE A 160 -29.81 -22.27 26.58
N VAL A 161 -30.36 -21.66 27.64
CA VAL A 161 -29.72 -20.57 28.38
C VAL A 161 -29.49 -21.04 29.81
N GLY A 162 -28.22 -21.14 30.21
CA GLY A 162 -27.84 -21.47 31.59
C GLY A 162 -27.68 -20.23 32.47
N PRO A 163 -27.68 -20.37 33.80
CA PRO A 163 -27.41 -19.30 34.77
C PRO A 163 -26.03 -18.65 34.62
N LEU A 164 -25.11 -19.33 33.92
CA LEU A 164 -23.75 -18.87 33.64
C LEU A 164 -23.61 -18.21 32.25
N GLY A 165 -24.73 -18.03 31.52
CA GLY A 165 -24.75 -17.49 30.17
C GLY A 165 -25.10 -16.00 30.11
N ALA A 166 -24.21 -15.25 29.44
CA ALA A 166 -24.40 -13.92 28.82
C ALA A 166 -24.23 -12.63 29.64
N ASN A 167 -23.98 -12.66 30.96
CA ASN A 167 -23.53 -11.46 31.67
C ASN A 167 -22.48 -11.80 32.74
N ILE A 168 -21.19 -11.68 32.40
CA ILE A 168 -20.06 -12.16 33.24
C ILE A 168 -19.61 -11.14 34.30
N SER A 169 -20.20 -9.95 34.41
CA SER A 169 -19.69 -8.99 35.41
C SER A 169 -19.99 -9.36 36.86
N THR A 170 -20.98 -10.23 37.13
CA THR A 170 -21.25 -10.76 38.48
C THR A 170 -21.92 -12.12 38.38
N VAL A 171 -21.15 -13.20 38.55
CA VAL A 171 -21.75 -14.49 38.95
C VAL A 171 -22.24 -14.27 40.38
N ASP A 172 -23.55 -14.23 40.60
CA ASP A 172 -24.08 -14.36 41.96
C ASP A 172 -23.91 -15.82 42.38
N VAL A 173 -22.76 -16.11 42.99
CA VAL A 173 -22.36 -17.44 43.47
C VAL A 173 -23.20 -17.87 44.68
N SER A 174 -24.07 -16.99 45.24
CA SER A 174 -24.83 -17.29 46.46
C SER A 174 -25.92 -18.35 46.26
N THR A 175 -26.30 -18.66 45.02
CA THR A 175 -27.34 -19.66 44.71
C THR A 175 -26.81 -20.92 44.01
N LEU A 176 -25.53 -20.97 43.65
CA LEU A 176 -24.91 -22.13 43.03
C LEU A 176 -24.31 -23.03 44.11
N GLY A 177 -24.76 -24.28 44.19
CA GLY A 177 -24.09 -25.31 44.99
C GLY A 177 -22.60 -25.31 44.68
N SER A 178 -21.77 -25.42 45.72
CA SER A 178 -20.31 -25.18 45.74
C SER A 178 -19.45 -26.15 44.90
N THR A 179 -19.97 -26.73 43.83
CA THR A 179 -19.31 -27.79 43.05
C THR A 179 -19.44 -27.67 41.53
N LEU A 180 -20.05 -26.61 40.98
CA LEU A 180 -20.13 -26.41 39.54
C LEU A 180 -19.04 -25.46 39.02
N ASN A 181 -18.01 -26.03 38.39
CA ASN A 181 -17.15 -25.27 37.50
C ASN A 181 -17.95 -24.95 36.23
N ALA A 182 -18.18 -23.66 35.97
CA ALA A 182 -18.82 -23.18 34.76
C ALA A 182 -18.04 -23.63 33.51
N GLY A 183 -18.51 -24.69 32.83
CA GLY A 183 -17.97 -25.13 31.56
C GLY A 183 -18.35 -24.15 30.45
N ARG A 184 -17.50 -23.16 30.18
CA ARG A 184 -17.57 -22.33 28.98
C ARG A 184 -17.20 -23.16 27.74
N PRO A 185 -17.79 -22.95 26.55
CA PRO A 185 -17.23 -23.49 25.32
C PRO A 185 -15.85 -22.88 25.11
N ILE A 186 -14.82 -23.71 25.27
CA ILE A 186 -13.43 -23.31 25.10
C ILE A 186 -13.08 -23.45 23.62
N VAL A 187 -12.93 -22.32 22.92
CA VAL A 187 -12.43 -22.29 21.55
C VAL A 187 -10.91 -22.25 21.62
N ARG A 188 -10.26 -23.33 21.17
CA ARG A 188 -8.81 -23.39 21.01
C ARG A 188 -8.46 -23.32 19.53
N THR A 189 -7.39 -22.61 19.22
CA THR A 189 -6.86 -22.52 17.87
C THR A 189 -5.36 -22.36 17.91
N VAL A 190 -4.71 -22.49 16.75
CA VAL A 190 -3.29 -22.16 16.65
C VAL A 190 -3.08 -20.71 17.00
N THR A 191 -2.00 -20.40 17.71
CA THR A 191 -1.66 -19.02 18.07
C THR A 191 -1.73 -18.12 16.84
N PRO A 192 -2.35 -16.92 16.93
CA PRO A 192 -2.29 -15.96 15.85
C PRO A 192 -0.90 -15.33 15.70
N GLU A 193 0.01 -15.58 16.65
CA GLU A 193 1.39 -15.19 16.55
C GLU A 193 2.06 -15.77 15.30
N GLY A 194 2.84 -14.92 14.66
CA GLY A 194 3.51 -15.25 13.42
C GLY A 194 4.04 -13.99 12.76
N PRO A 195 4.65 -14.12 11.57
CA PRO A 195 5.22 -13.00 10.84
C PRO A 195 4.25 -11.82 10.74
N GLY A 196 4.67 -10.64 11.20
CA GLY A 196 3.87 -9.40 11.15
C GLY A 196 2.72 -9.27 12.16
N VAL A 197 2.50 -10.26 13.04
CA VAL A 197 1.58 -10.15 14.18
C VAL A 197 2.41 -10.00 15.44
N ILE A 198 2.19 -8.91 16.19
CA ILE A 198 2.81 -8.72 17.51
C ILE A 198 1.66 -8.56 18.51
N PRO A 199 1.47 -9.54 19.41
CA PRO A 199 0.51 -9.46 20.50
C PRO A 199 0.84 -8.32 21.47
N ILE A 200 -0.18 -7.86 22.19
CA ILE A 200 -0.05 -6.85 23.25
C ILE A 200 -0.68 -7.43 24.52
N ALA A 201 0.09 -7.56 25.60
CA ALA A 201 -0.37 -8.12 26.86
C ALA A 201 -1.35 -7.18 27.58
N VAL A 202 -2.65 -7.48 27.52
CA VAL A 202 -3.72 -6.68 28.13
C VAL A 202 -4.03 -7.07 29.58
N GLY A 203 -3.24 -7.98 30.15
CA GLY A 203 -3.33 -8.42 31.55
C GLY A 203 -4.22 -9.64 31.76
N ASN A 204 -4.22 -10.19 32.99
CA ASN A 204 -4.83 -11.48 33.33
C ASN A 204 -4.32 -12.68 32.50
N ASN A 205 -3.07 -12.60 32.02
CA ASN A 205 -2.48 -13.56 31.07
C ASN A 205 -3.30 -13.65 29.77
N GLU A 206 -3.89 -12.54 29.34
CA GLU A 206 -4.52 -12.38 28.04
C GLU A 206 -3.71 -11.40 27.18
N ASP A 207 -3.56 -11.76 25.91
CA ASP A 207 -2.97 -10.93 24.87
C ASP A 207 -4.02 -10.53 23.85
N THR A 208 -3.82 -9.38 23.20
CA THR A 208 -4.63 -8.96 22.06
C THR A 208 -3.77 -8.78 20.82
N ALA A 209 -4.25 -9.28 19.68
CA ALA A 209 -3.56 -9.14 18.41
C ALA A 209 -4.54 -9.09 17.23
N ALA A 210 -4.20 -8.30 16.20
CA ALA A 210 -4.86 -8.37 14.91
C ALA A 210 -4.14 -9.35 13.97
N THR A 211 -4.90 -10.19 13.27
CA THR A 211 -4.35 -10.99 12.18
C THR A 211 -3.88 -10.10 11.04
N ASN A 212 -2.89 -10.54 10.25
CA ASN A 212 -2.48 -9.80 9.05
C ASN A 212 -3.65 -9.54 8.10
N PRO A 213 -3.80 -8.32 7.54
CA PRO A 213 -4.85 -7.99 6.60
C PRO A 213 -4.79 -8.84 5.33
N LYS A 214 -5.95 -9.30 4.85
CA LYS A 214 -6.07 -10.11 3.63
C LYS A 214 -7.07 -9.51 2.65
N PRO A 215 -6.78 -9.49 1.33
CA PRO A 215 -7.73 -9.02 0.34
C PRO A 215 -8.86 -10.03 0.13
N VAL A 216 -10.07 -9.52 -0.09
CA VAL A 216 -11.13 -10.24 -0.78
C VAL A 216 -11.20 -9.73 -2.20
N ILE A 217 -11.26 -10.67 -3.13
CA ILE A 217 -11.01 -10.42 -4.55
C ILE A 217 -12.19 -10.96 -5.33
N VAL A 218 -12.70 -10.17 -6.27
CA VAL A 218 -13.72 -10.62 -7.23
C VAL A 218 -13.25 -10.34 -8.64
N GLY A 219 -13.37 -11.34 -9.51
CA GLY A 219 -12.97 -11.25 -10.91
C GLY A 219 -12.73 -12.61 -11.57
N LYS A 220 -12.45 -12.58 -12.87
CA LYS A 220 -11.88 -13.71 -13.63
C LYS A 220 -10.76 -13.16 -14.51
N GLY A 221 -9.51 -13.48 -14.17
CA GLY A 221 -8.33 -13.16 -14.99
C GLY A 221 -7.86 -11.72 -14.81
N ASN A 222 -7.57 -10.99 -15.89
CA ASN A 222 -6.96 -9.65 -15.84
C ASN A 222 -7.91 -8.53 -15.33
N LYS A 223 -9.01 -8.85 -14.64
CA LYS A 223 -10.01 -7.91 -14.09
C LYS A 223 -10.27 -8.13 -12.59
N ASP A 224 -9.38 -8.86 -11.92
CA ASP A 224 -9.48 -9.10 -10.49
C ASP A 224 -9.39 -7.76 -9.73
N THR A 225 -10.42 -7.48 -8.93
CA THR A 225 -10.56 -6.24 -8.17
C THR A 225 -10.61 -6.58 -6.69
N ILE A 226 -9.82 -5.88 -5.87
CA ILE A 226 -9.90 -5.99 -4.41
C ILE A 226 -11.13 -5.21 -3.97
N ILE A 227 -12.06 -5.90 -3.30
CA ILE A 227 -13.34 -5.34 -2.87
C ILE A 227 -13.43 -5.16 -1.34
N GLU A 228 -12.57 -5.86 -0.58
CA GLU A 228 -12.50 -5.77 0.87
C GLU A 228 -11.08 -6.06 1.37
N THR A 229 -10.75 -5.54 2.56
CA THR A 229 -9.63 -5.97 3.40
C THR A 229 -10.20 -6.62 4.66
N ARG A 230 -9.86 -7.88 4.95
CA ARG A 230 -10.33 -8.60 6.15
C ARG A 230 -9.22 -8.89 7.14
N PHE A 231 -9.53 -8.77 8.42
CA PHE A 231 -8.71 -9.19 9.54
C PHE A 231 -9.59 -9.42 10.77
N ASP A 232 -9.12 -10.25 11.69
CA ASP A 232 -9.75 -10.47 12.99
C ASP A 232 -8.89 -9.84 14.08
N VAL A 233 -9.54 -9.22 15.07
CA VAL A 233 -8.90 -8.85 16.35
C VAL A 233 -9.25 -9.91 17.38
N LEU A 234 -8.23 -10.51 17.98
CA LEU A 234 -8.36 -11.64 18.88
C LEU A 234 -7.84 -11.25 20.26
N ASN A 235 -8.62 -11.54 21.30
CA ASN A 235 -8.09 -11.65 22.66
C ASN A 235 -7.95 -13.13 22.99
N PHE A 236 -6.78 -13.54 23.46
CA PHE A 236 -6.48 -14.94 23.71
C PHE A 236 -5.58 -15.09 24.93
N SER A 237 -5.56 -16.30 25.49
CA SER A 237 -4.67 -16.69 26.59
C SER A 237 -4.06 -18.06 26.28
N ASP A 238 -3.08 -18.49 27.07
CA ASP A 238 -2.58 -19.85 27.02
C ASP A 238 -3.71 -20.89 27.08
N ALA A 239 -3.60 -21.96 26.27
CA ALA A 239 -4.53 -23.08 26.33
C ALA A 239 -4.28 -24.01 27.54
N GLY A 240 -3.21 -23.75 28.31
CA GLY A 240 -2.73 -24.50 29.48
C GLY A 240 -1.82 -25.67 29.10
N ASP A 241 -1.03 -26.15 30.07
CA ASP A 241 0.07 -27.14 29.90
C ASP A 241 -0.25 -28.43 29.14
N ALA A 242 -1.54 -28.79 29.01
CA ALA A 242 -1.98 -29.96 28.27
C ALA A 242 -1.94 -29.77 26.75
N PHE A 243 -1.80 -28.53 26.29
CA PHE A 243 -1.67 -28.12 24.90
C PHE A 243 -0.33 -27.39 24.79
N GLY A 244 0.50 -27.73 23.80
CA GLY A 244 1.77 -27.02 23.62
C GLY A 244 1.56 -25.54 23.34
N ASP A 245 2.63 -24.75 23.45
CA ASP A 245 2.62 -23.28 23.39
C ASP A 245 2.03 -22.73 22.07
N ASP A 246 2.00 -23.54 21.00
CA ASP A 246 1.40 -23.17 19.71
C ASP A 246 -0.13 -23.06 19.72
N ILE A 247 -0.81 -23.44 20.82
CA ILE A 247 -2.27 -23.46 20.92
C ILE A 247 -2.71 -22.46 21.98
N VAL A 248 -3.59 -21.54 21.57
CA VAL A 248 -4.19 -20.53 22.45
C VAL A 248 -5.67 -20.76 22.62
N GLN A 249 -6.21 -20.30 23.74
CA GLN A 249 -7.65 -20.21 23.99
C GLN A 249 -8.14 -18.82 23.60
N ILE A 250 -9.08 -18.74 22.65
CA ILE A 250 -9.72 -17.48 22.28
C ILE A 250 -10.73 -17.07 23.35
N GLN A 251 -10.56 -15.86 23.88
CA GLN A 251 -11.48 -15.22 24.83
C GLN A 251 -12.48 -14.33 24.10
N LYS A 252 -12.03 -13.59 23.08
CA LYS A 252 -12.88 -12.73 22.23
C LYS A 252 -12.36 -12.72 20.79
N ARG A 253 -13.28 -12.61 19.83
CA ARG A 253 -12.96 -12.41 18.40
C ARG A 253 -13.85 -11.32 17.84
N VAL A 254 -13.22 -10.36 17.16
CA VAL A 254 -13.89 -9.29 16.42
C VAL A 254 -13.53 -9.45 14.95
N GLU A 255 -14.42 -10.05 14.17
CA GLU A 255 -14.27 -10.16 12.72
C GLU A 255 -14.47 -8.78 12.09
N THR A 256 -13.47 -8.31 11.34
CA THR A 256 -13.48 -6.98 10.72
C THR A 256 -13.30 -7.08 9.20
N SER A 257 -14.12 -6.32 8.47
CA SER A 257 -13.98 -6.11 7.03
C SER A 257 -13.98 -4.61 6.74
N ILE A 258 -12.97 -4.12 6.04
CA ILE A 258 -12.89 -2.76 5.52
C ILE A 258 -13.27 -2.80 4.05
N THR A 259 -14.32 -2.08 3.66
CA THR A 259 -14.80 -2.07 2.27
C THR A 259 -14.86 -0.65 1.73
N ALA A 260 -14.41 -0.47 0.50
CA ALA A 260 -14.52 0.78 -0.24
C ALA A 260 -15.65 0.66 -1.26
N CYS A 261 -16.62 1.56 -1.18
CA CYS A 261 -17.87 1.47 -1.91
C CYS A 261 -18.13 2.73 -2.71
N ARG A 262 -18.66 2.56 -3.92
CA ARG A 262 -19.23 3.68 -4.69
C ARG A 262 -20.73 3.71 -4.44
N CYS A 263 -21.18 4.77 -3.79
CA CYS A 263 -22.54 4.94 -3.31
C CYS A 263 -23.26 6.07 -4.08
N THR A 264 -24.59 6.06 -4.09
CA THR A 264 -25.43 7.16 -4.57
C THR A 264 -26.23 7.74 -3.40
N LEU A 265 -26.06 9.03 -3.13
CA LEU A 265 -26.64 9.70 -1.97
C LEU A 265 -28.16 9.82 -2.07
N GLY A 266 -28.89 9.43 -1.02
CA GLY A 266 -30.34 9.49 -0.98
C GLY A 266 -31.05 8.38 -1.78
N ALA A 267 -30.30 7.45 -2.40
CA ALA A 267 -30.87 6.25 -2.99
C ALA A 267 -31.25 5.23 -1.91
N SER A 268 -32.20 4.34 -2.22
CA SER A 268 -32.64 3.29 -1.29
C SER A 268 -32.03 1.93 -1.63
N SER A 269 -31.24 1.36 -0.73
CA SER A 269 -30.68 0.00 -0.82
C SER A 269 -31.73 -1.12 -0.79
N GLY A 270 -32.97 -0.82 -0.39
CA GLY A 270 -34.07 -1.77 -0.35
C GLY A 270 -35.42 -1.11 -0.05
N ALA A 271 -36.48 -1.90 -0.01
CA ALA A 271 -37.82 -1.39 0.33
C ALA A 271 -37.86 -0.90 1.78
N SER A 272 -38.61 0.17 2.03
CA SER A 272 -38.79 0.76 3.36
C SER A 272 -39.32 -0.29 4.35
N GLY A 273 -38.70 -0.39 5.53
CA GLY A 273 -39.03 -1.39 6.55
C GLY A 273 -38.20 -2.67 6.46
N THR A 274 -37.54 -2.96 5.33
CA THR A 274 -36.57 -4.07 5.24
C THR A 274 -35.23 -3.74 5.89
N ILE A 275 -34.44 -4.77 6.24
CA ILE A 275 -33.03 -4.58 6.64
C ILE A 275 -32.31 -3.73 5.60
N ALA A 276 -32.45 -4.06 4.32
CA ALA A 276 -31.79 -3.34 3.23
C ALA A 276 -32.28 -1.89 3.04
N GLY A 277 -33.52 -1.57 3.43
CA GLY A 277 -34.11 -0.24 3.26
C GLY A 277 -34.26 0.57 4.54
N THR A 278 -33.73 0.08 5.66
CA THR A 278 -33.76 0.77 6.96
C THR A 278 -32.33 1.09 7.35
N SER A 279 -32.01 2.36 7.52
CA SER A 279 -30.67 2.80 7.91
C SER A 279 -30.44 2.59 9.41
N PHE A 280 -29.20 2.26 9.79
CA PHE A 280 -28.78 2.06 11.17
C PHE A 280 -27.73 3.08 11.61
N ARG A 281 -27.68 3.34 12.92
CA ARG A 281 -26.58 4.02 13.60
C ARG A 281 -25.36 3.09 13.67
N PRO A 282 -24.14 3.60 13.90
CA PRO A 282 -22.97 2.74 14.03
C PRO A 282 -23.12 1.74 15.18
N THR A 283 -22.53 0.55 14.99
CA THR A 283 -22.12 -0.27 16.13
C THR A 283 -20.85 0.33 16.75
N PHE A 284 -20.74 0.25 18.07
CA PHE A 284 -19.66 0.84 18.84
C PHE A 284 -19.32 -0.07 20.02
N TRP A 285 -18.12 0.07 20.57
CA TRP A 285 -17.70 -0.67 21.75
C TRP A 285 -18.41 -0.14 23.01
N ASP A 286 -19.15 -0.98 23.72
CA ASP A 286 -19.86 -0.62 24.96
C ASP A 286 -19.03 -0.83 26.24
N GLY A 287 -17.76 -1.17 26.09
CA GLY A 287 -16.88 -1.59 27.19
C GLY A 287 -16.76 -3.10 27.33
N THR A 288 -17.63 -3.90 26.71
CA THR A 288 -17.60 -5.37 26.79
C THR A 288 -17.67 -6.05 25.44
N ARG A 289 -18.46 -5.52 24.51
CA ARG A 289 -18.66 -5.99 23.15
C ARG A 289 -19.07 -4.84 22.23
N TYR A 290 -19.17 -5.11 20.94
CA TYR A 290 -19.82 -4.20 20.00
C TYR A 290 -21.34 -4.26 20.16
N ALA A 291 -21.95 -3.11 20.44
CA ALA A 291 -23.38 -3.00 20.72
C ALA A 291 -24.22 -3.16 19.44
N PRO A 292 -25.36 -3.88 19.48
CA PRO A 292 -26.29 -3.94 18.37
C PRO A 292 -26.76 -2.52 17.98
N PRO A 293 -26.68 -2.15 16.69
CA PRO A 293 -26.98 -0.79 16.27
C PRO A 293 -28.48 -0.48 16.36
N LYS A 294 -28.80 0.79 16.65
CA LYS A 294 -30.18 1.30 16.66
C LYS A 294 -30.57 1.78 15.26
N GLN A 295 -31.86 1.79 14.96
CA GLN A 295 -32.37 2.40 13.72
C GLN A 295 -32.04 3.90 13.68
N ALA A 296 -31.61 4.39 12.51
CA ALA A 296 -31.37 5.80 12.28
C ALA A 296 -32.68 6.52 11.89
N GLN A 297 -32.82 7.78 12.32
CA GLN A 297 -34.01 8.59 12.06
C GLN A 297 -33.99 9.27 10.67
N ALA A 298 -32.82 9.38 10.05
CA ALA A 298 -32.59 9.95 8.74
C ALA A 298 -31.25 9.44 8.18
N GLY A 299 -31.05 9.59 6.87
CA GLY A 299 -29.85 9.12 6.17
C GLY A 299 -30.13 7.87 5.34
N GLY A 300 -29.37 7.70 4.28
CA GLY A 300 -29.56 6.58 3.36
C GLY A 300 -28.88 6.83 2.03
N GLY A 301 -28.24 5.79 1.54
CA GLY A 301 -27.71 5.67 0.20
C GLY A 301 -27.88 4.24 -0.29
N ALA A 302 -27.49 4.02 -1.52
CA ALA A 302 -27.42 2.69 -2.11
C ALA A 302 -26.12 2.56 -2.91
N PRO A 303 -25.63 1.33 -3.13
CA PRO A 303 -24.60 1.09 -4.13
C PRO A 303 -24.96 1.75 -5.46
N SER A 304 -24.02 2.50 -6.03
CA SER A 304 -24.24 3.22 -7.28
C SER A 304 -24.40 2.25 -8.45
N ASN A 305 -25.30 2.59 -9.39
CA ASN A 305 -25.41 1.89 -10.67
C ASN A 305 -24.20 2.11 -11.59
N ASN A 306 -23.36 3.11 -11.28
CA ASN A 306 -22.11 3.39 -12.00
C ASN A 306 -20.89 2.72 -11.36
N ALA A 307 -21.10 1.89 -10.36
CA ALA A 307 -20.01 1.17 -9.73
C ALA A 307 -19.55 -0.01 -10.58
N ASP A 308 -18.25 -0.23 -10.58
CA ASP A 308 -17.67 -1.49 -11.01
C ASP A 308 -17.99 -2.60 -9.98
N VAL A 309 -17.41 -3.79 -10.16
CA VAL A 309 -17.53 -4.89 -9.20
C VAL A 309 -17.06 -4.40 -7.82
N GLN A 310 -17.96 -4.45 -6.84
CA GLN A 310 -17.73 -4.04 -5.45
C GLN A 310 -18.30 -5.08 -4.48
N SER A 311 -18.02 -4.93 -3.18
CA SER A 311 -18.47 -5.88 -2.16
C SER A 311 -19.99 -5.90 -2.02
N GLU A 312 -20.54 -7.05 -1.65
CA GLU A 312 -21.94 -7.16 -1.21
C GLU A 312 -22.19 -6.31 0.05
N LEU A 313 -21.15 -6.09 0.88
CA LEU A 313 -21.20 -5.25 2.07
C LEU A 313 -21.39 -3.75 1.76
N CYS A 314 -21.30 -3.36 0.49
CA CYS A 314 -21.62 -2.00 0.07
C CYS A 314 -23.10 -1.66 0.25
N VAL A 315 -23.98 -2.66 0.37
CA VAL A 315 -25.38 -2.44 0.71
C VAL A 315 -25.50 -1.85 2.11
N GLU A 316 -24.83 -2.44 3.10
CA GLU A 316 -24.77 -1.92 4.48
C GLU A 316 -24.01 -0.60 4.54
N CYS A 317 -22.83 -0.52 3.94
CA CYS A 317 -21.99 0.68 3.96
C CYS A 317 -22.72 1.92 3.42
N CYS A 318 -23.24 1.84 2.18
CA CYS A 318 -23.92 2.97 1.56
C CYS A 318 -25.25 3.30 2.25
N ARG A 319 -25.93 2.32 2.86
CA ARG A 319 -27.19 2.54 3.58
C ARG A 319 -26.97 3.26 4.90
N ASP A 320 -25.98 2.84 5.67
CA ASP A 320 -25.84 3.21 7.07
C ASP A 320 -24.93 4.42 7.29
N HIS A 321 -23.79 4.54 6.59
CA HIS A 321 -22.72 5.51 6.88
C HIS A 321 -23.11 6.95 6.53
N HIS A 322 -23.99 7.50 7.36
CA HIS A 322 -24.60 8.82 7.26
C HIS A 322 -24.75 9.39 8.67
N ASP A 323 -24.07 10.50 8.95
CA ASP A 323 -24.26 11.27 10.18
C ASP A 323 -25.08 12.53 9.88
N PRO A 324 -26.42 12.53 10.05
CA PRO A 324 -27.21 13.74 9.85
C PRO A 324 -27.05 14.71 11.04
N ALA A 325 -27.24 16.01 10.77
CA ALA A 325 -27.13 17.05 11.78
C ALA A 325 -28.10 16.82 12.96
N GLY A 326 -27.63 17.10 14.17
CA GLY A 326 -28.47 17.18 15.37
C GLY A 326 -28.87 15.84 15.98
N VAL A 327 -28.28 14.71 15.55
CA VAL A 327 -28.52 13.42 16.18
C VAL A 327 -27.62 13.23 17.40
N GLN A 328 -28.21 12.82 18.52
CA GLN A 328 -27.50 12.51 19.76
C GLN A 328 -27.05 11.04 19.79
N GLY A 329 -25.89 10.80 20.40
CA GLY A 329 -25.30 9.47 20.56
C GLY A 329 -24.29 9.12 19.46
N PRO A 330 -23.93 7.84 19.34
CA PRO A 330 -22.79 7.39 18.51
C PRO A 330 -22.92 7.77 17.04
N THR A 331 -21.84 8.29 16.46
CA THR A 331 -21.70 8.72 15.04
C THR A 331 -20.65 7.88 14.31
N PHE A 332 -20.72 7.81 12.98
CA PHE A 332 -19.77 7.05 12.17
C PHE A 332 -18.39 7.72 12.13
N ASP A 333 -18.35 9.05 12.07
CA ASP A 333 -17.12 9.84 12.16
C ASP A 333 -17.07 10.64 13.49
N PRO A 334 -16.79 9.98 14.63
CA PRO A 334 -16.83 10.63 15.94
C PRO A 334 -15.56 11.43 16.27
N PHE A 335 -14.52 11.38 15.43
CA PHE A 335 -13.23 12.05 15.64
C PHE A 335 -13.11 13.39 14.91
N ARG A 336 -14.09 13.75 14.07
CA ARG A 336 -14.15 15.05 13.41
C ARG A 336 -14.17 16.20 14.43
N ALA A 337 -13.31 17.20 14.22
CA ALA A 337 -13.09 18.33 15.12
C ALA A 337 -14.33 19.20 15.42
N ALA A 338 -15.43 19.03 14.69
CA ALA A 338 -16.67 19.75 14.89
C ALA A 338 -17.85 18.79 15.10
N ALA A 339 -18.23 18.60 16.37
CA ALA A 339 -19.42 17.85 16.73
C ALA A 339 -20.69 18.45 16.09
N ASN A 340 -21.63 17.60 15.69
CA ASN A 340 -22.90 17.94 15.02
C ASN A 340 -22.81 18.50 13.58
N ILE A 341 -21.65 18.40 12.90
CA ILE A 341 -21.59 18.66 11.46
C ILE A 341 -21.95 17.36 10.72
N PRO A 342 -22.86 17.41 9.74
CA PRO A 342 -23.11 16.25 8.91
C PRO A 342 -21.85 15.71 8.25
N HIS A 343 -21.65 14.39 8.31
CA HIS A 343 -20.63 13.73 7.48
C HIS A 343 -20.93 14.05 6.02
N ALA A 344 -19.98 14.69 5.35
CA ALA A 344 -20.16 15.13 3.98
C ALA A 344 -19.61 14.07 3.03
N HIS A 345 -20.37 13.77 2.00
CA HIS A 345 -19.98 12.77 1.00
C HIS A 345 -19.30 13.42 -0.20
N PHE A 346 -18.19 12.87 -0.64
CA PHE A 346 -17.40 13.42 -1.74
C PHE A 346 -17.22 12.42 -2.89
N LEU A 347 -17.18 12.94 -4.11
CA LEU A 347 -16.76 12.16 -5.26
C LEU A 347 -15.25 12.32 -5.45
N ALA A 348 -14.51 11.23 -5.31
CA ALA A 348 -13.14 11.16 -5.77
C ALA A 348 -13.10 11.27 -7.30
N VAL A 349 -12.29 12.18 -7.85
CA VAL A 349 -12.30 12.47 -9.30
C VAL A 349 -11.37 11.54 -10.09
N ASP A 350 -10.37 10.92 -9.47
CA ASP A 350 -9.64 9.71 -9.86
C ASP A 350 -8.48 9.50 -8.84
N THR A 351 -7.57 8.54 -9.05
CA THR A 351 -6.39 8.30 -8.18
C THR A 351 -5.28 9.34 -8.32
N VAL A 352 -5.44 10.36 -9.15
CA VAL A 352 -4.38 11.30 -9.58
C VAL A 352 -4.78 12.77 -9.41
N THR A 353 -6.06 13.08 -9.32
CA THR A 353 -6.62 14.42 -9.12
C THR A 353 -7.02 14.64 -7.66
N PRO A 354 -6.84 15.87 -7.13
CA PRO A 354 -7.34 16.23 -5.81
C PRO A 354 -8.85 15.96 -5.75
N LEU A 355 -9.32 15.40 -4.63
CA LEU A 355 -10.73 15.26 -4.31
C LEU A 355 -11.50 16.54 -4.64
N ASN A 356 -12.69 16.38 -5.21
CA ASN A 356 -13.60 17.51 -5.30
C ASN A 356 -13.99 17.92 -3.88
N SER A 357 -13.55 19.10 -3.43
CA SER A 357 -13.84 19.60 -2.09
C SER A 357 -15.29 20.06 -1.91
N THR A 358 -16.11 20.01 -2.97
CA THR A 358 -17.56 20.25 -2.85
C THR A 358 -18.29 18.95 -2.54
N PRO A 359 -19.06 18.88 -1.43
CA PRO A 359 -19.90 17.73 -1.13
C PRO A 359 -20.92 17.45 -2.23
N VAL A 360 -21.21 16.17 -2.42
CA VAL A 360 -22.19 15.68 -3.38
C VAL A 360 -23.60 15.97 -2.87
N SER A 361 -24.50 16.42 -3.76
CA SER A 361 -25.92 16.61 -3.45
C SER A 361 -26.73 15.33 -3.68
N GLY A 362 -27.94 15.25 -3.13
CA GLY A 362 -28.84 14.10 -3.31
C GLY A 362 -28.97 13.64 -4.76
N GLY A 363 -28.84 12.32 -4.97
CA GLY A 363 -28.82 11.66 -6.27
C GLY A 363 -27.43 11.55 -6.93
N GLY A 364 -26.40 12.21 -6.38
CA GLY A 364 -25.03 12.10 -6.89
C GLY A 364 -24.27 10.90 -6.33
N ASP A 365 -23.24 10.48 -7.07
CA ASP A 365 -22.32 9.41 -6.65
C ASP A 365 -21.22 9.94 -5.72
N TYR A 366 -20.80 9.13 -4.76
CA TYR A 366 -19.68 9.38 -3.86
C TYR A 366 -18.93 8.08 -3.54
N PHE A 367 -17.73 8.19 -2.96
CA PHE A 367 -17.01 7.03 -2.43
C PHE A 367 -17.03 7.04 -0.90
N GLU A 368 -17.20 5.87 -0.32
CA GLU A 368 -17.22 5.68 1.14
C GLU A 368 -16.34 4.50 1.53
N VAL A 369 -15.66 4.60 2.68
CA VAL A 369 -14.89 3.47 3.24
C VAL A 369 -15.43 3.11 4.60
N CYS A 370 -16.13 1.99 4.67
CA CYS A 370 -16.75 1.52 5.90
C CYS A 370 -15.94 0.41 6.56
N ARG A 371 -15.83 0.49 7.89
CA ARG A 371 -15.50 -0.62 8.75
C ARG A 371 -16.77 -1.40 9.09
N LEU A 372 -16.79 -2.69 8.77
CA LEU A 372 -17.86 -3.61 9.15
C LEU A 372 -17.37 -4.62 10.17
N ILE A 373 -18.17 -4.82 11.23
CA ILE A 373 -17.93 -5.80 12.28
C ILE A 373 -19.10 -6.75 12.34
N ARG A 374 -18.83 -8.04 12.61
CA ARG A 374 -19.90 -9.01 12.85
C ARG A 374 -20.46 -8.85 14.26
N VAL A 375 -21.73 -8.44 14.36
CA VAL A 375 -22.49 -8.32 15.60
C VAL A 375 -23.71 -9.23 15.51
N ASP A 376 -23.85 -10.16 16.46
CA ASP A 376 -24.93 -11.16 16.50
C ASP A 376 -25.09 -11.93 15.16
N GLY A 377 -23.96 -12.25 14.51
CA GLY A 377 -23.92 -12.97 13.24
C GLY A 377 -24.07 -12.11 11.98
N LEU A 378 -24.46 -10.83 12.11
CA LEU A 378 -24.70 -9.92 11.00
C LEU A 378 -23.58 -8.88 10.87
N TRP A 379 -23.20 -8.54 9.63
CA TRP A 379 -22.29 -7.42 9.39
C TRP A 379 -22.99 -6.09 9.68
N ARG A 380 -22.38 -5.28 10.54
CA ARG A 380 -22.85 -3.94 10.92
C ARG A 380 -21.73 -2.94 10.69
N VAL A 381 -22.09 -1.77 10.17
CA VAL A 381 -21.14 -0.66 10.01
C VAL A 381 -20.79 -0.13 11.40
N ALA A 382 -19.50 -0.15 11.73
CA ALA A 382 -18.96 0.34 12.99
C ALA A 382 -18.58 1.82 12.86
N ALA A 383 -18.41 2.49 13.99
CA ALA A 383 -17.74 3.78 13.99
C ALA A 383 -16.31 3.65 13.44
N ASP A 384 -15.86 4.70 12.76
CA ASP A 384 -14.56 4.77 12.11
C ASP A 384 -13.42 4.68 13.12
N PHE A 385 -12.33 4.04 12.71
CA PHE A 385 -11.10 4.01 13.50
C PHE A 385 -10.41 5.37 13.53
N ASP A 386 -9.71 5.67 14.64
CA ASP A 386 -8.69 6.72 14.67
C ASP A 386 -7.30 6.10 14.77
N SER A 387 -6.43 6.33 13.78
CA SER A 387 -5.02 6.01 13.89
C SER A 387 -4.37 6.96 14.90
N ARG A 388 -4.02 6.42 16.06
CA ARG A 388 -3.26 7.12 17.10
C ARG A 388 -1.82 7.31 16.70
N PHE A 389 -1.25 6.31 16.05
CA PHE A 389 0.10 6.38 15.53
C PHE A 389 0.30 5.46 14.34
N PHE A 390 1.19 5.89 13.46
CA PHE A 390 1.66 5.15 12.30
C PHE A 390 3.17 5.36 12.19
N GLY A 391 3.92 4.27 12.07
CA GLY A 391 5.39 4.30 11.99
C GLY A 391 5.98 3.05 11.39
N LEU A 392 7.27 3.12 11.08
CA LEU A 392 8.09 2.01 10.62
C LEU A 392 8.71 1.27 11.81
N LEU A 393 8.75 -0.05 11.72
CA LEU A 393 9.51 -0.91 12.62
C LEU A 393 10.74 -1.46 11.90
N GLU A 394 11.84 -1.59 12.64
CA GLU A 394 13.01 -2.34 12.20
C GLU A 394 12.60 -3.76 11.81
N THR A 395 13.12 -4.24 10.69
CA THR A 395 12.89 -5.62 10.22
C THR A 395 14.14 -6.46 10.41
N SER A 396 13.94 -7.76 10.62
CA SER A 396 15.01 -8.66 11.03
C SER A 396 16.04 -8.94 9.93
N GLU A 397 17.17 -9.47 10.37
CA GLU A 397 18.30 -9.89 9.52
C GLU A 397 18.29 -11.42 9.31
N LYS A 398 18.24 -11.86 8.05
CA LYS A 398 18.57 -13.22 7.61
C LYS A 398 20.02 -13.33 7.19
N SER A 399 20.52 -12.38 6.40
CA SER A 399 21.91 -12.38 5.90
C SER A 399 22.55 -10.99 5.88
N VAL A 400 21.75 -9.95 5.73
CA VAL A 400 22.15 -8.54 5.92
C VAL A 400 21.01 -7.79 6.63
N PRO A 401 21.28 -6.69 7.34
CA PRO A 401 20.24 -5.96 8.08
C PRO A 401 19.01 -5.69 7.23
N ALA A 402 17.81 -5.94 7.76
CA ALA A 402 16.52 -5.73 7.10
C ALA A 402 16.33 -6.47 5.75
N ASP A 403 16.93 -7.64 5.53
CA ASP A 403 16.62 -8.50 4.37
C ASP A 403 15.50 -9.54 4.63
N ASP A 404 14.91 -9.51 5.83
CA ASP A 404 13.68 -10.21 6.19
C ASP A 404 12.53 -9.20 6.38
N PRO A 405 11.32 -9.42 5.85
CA PRO A 405 10.16 -8.53 6.07
C PRO A 405 9.52 -8.59 7.45
N VAL A 406 9.92 -9.55 8.29
CA VAL A 406 9.38 -9.71 9.65
C VAL A 406 10.00 -8.65 10.57
N PRO A 407 9.24 -8.01 11.48
CA PRO A 407 9.83 -7.13 12.49
C PRO A 407 10.95 -7.83 13.26
N ASP A 408 11.99 -7.09 13.60
CA ASP A 408 12.98 -7.55 14.55
C ASP A 408 12.32 -7.80 15.92
N GLN A 409 12.78 -8.82 16.66
CA GLN A 409 12.14 -9.20 17.92
C GLN A 409 12.32 -8.10 18.99
N ASP A 410 13.49 -7.48 19.07
CA ASP A 410 13.72 -6.39 20.04
C ASP A 410 12.84 -5.18 19.67
N ALA A 411 12.69 -4.88 18.38
CA ALA A 411 11.79 -3.83 17.92
C ALA A 411 10.30 -4.15 18.21
N ALA A 412 9.90 -5.42 18.11
CA ALA A 412 8.56 -5.87 18.45
C ALA A 412 8.26 -5.72 19.95
N ASP A 413 9.20 -6.12 20.81
CA ASP A 413 9.09 -6.01 22.27
C ASP A 413 9.01 -4.53 22.71
N VAL A 414 9.88 -3.67 22.16
CA VAL A 414 9.85 -2.22 22.43
C VAL A 414 8.55 -1.58 21.92
N TYR A 415 8.02 -2.04 20.79
CA TYR A 415 6.74 -1.55 20.27
C TYR A 415 5.58 -1.95 21.18
N GLU A 416 5.58 -3.18 21.71
CA GLU A 416 4.59 -3.61 22.70
C GLU A 416 4.61 -2.68 23.91
N GLU A 417 5.80 -2.43 24.48
CA GLU A 417 5.95 -1.50 25.60
C GLU A 417 5.42 -0.12 25.23
N PHE A 418 5.79 0.44 24.08
CA PHE A 418 5.30 1.74 23.59
C PHE A 418 3.76 1.81 23.57
N VAL A 419 3.09 0.77 23.06
CA VAL A 419 1.63 0.72 23.01
C VAL A 419 1.04 0.67 24.42
N LEU A 420 1.56 -0.21 25.29
CA LEU A 420 1.11 -0.31 26.68
C LEU A 420 1.26 1.01 27.43
N ASP A 421 2.35 1.70 27.18
CA ASP A 421 2.69 2.99 27.77
C ASP A 421 1.72 4.10 27.36
N VAL A 422 1.35 4.16 26.07
CA VAL A 422 0.31 5.07 25.60
C VAL A 422 -1.04 4.72 26.21
N LEU A 423 -1.40 3.44 26.25
CA LEU A 423 -2.67 2.99 26.83
C LEU A 423 -2.75 3.27 28.34
N ARG A 424 -1.64 3.11 29.07
CA ARG A 424 -1.55 3.43 30.50
C ARG A 424 -1.83 4.91 30.74
N ASP A 425 -1.18 5.79 29.99
CA ASP A 425 -1.35 7.24 30.18
C ASP A 425 -2.75 7.72 29.79
N GLU A 426 -3.26 7.24 28.65
CA GLU A 426 -4.52 7.73 28.06
C GLU A 426 -5.78 7.07 28.65
N PHE A 427 -5.68 5.88 29.26
CA PHE A 427 -6.86 5.12 29.72
C PHE A 427 -6.76 4.56 31.15
N VAL A 428 -5.56 4.32 31.69
CA VAL A 428 -5.39 3.72 33.02
C VAL A 428 -5.17 4.81 34.08
N ALA A 429 -4.23 5.72 33.85
CA ALA A 429 -3.80 6.75 34.80
C ALA A 429 -4.76 7.95 34.88
N THR A 430 -5.56 8.18 33.84
CA THR A 430 -6.45 9.34 33.73
C THR A 430 -7.86 8.91 33.33
N VAL A 431 -8.89 9.70 33.69
CA VAL A 431 -10.23 9.48 33.14
C VAL A 431 -10.13 9.68 31.62
N PRO A 432 -10.48 8.67 30.79
CA PRO A 432 -10.32 8.77 29.35
C PRO A 432 -11.07 10.00 28.82
N THR A 433 -10.39 10.85 28.06
CA THR A 433 -11.03 11.98 27.38
C THR A 433 -11.26 11.65 25.92
N VAL A 434 -12.32 12.24 25.35
CA VAL A 434 -12.77 11.97 23.98
C VAL A 434 -11.79 12.55 22.93
N ASN A 435 -11.08 13.64 23.25
CA ASN A 435 -10.16 14.32 22.34
C ASN A 435 -8.71 14.13 22.77
N ARG A 436 -7.97 13.28 22.05
CA ARG A 436 -6.56 12.97 22.33
C ARG A 436 -5.64 13.66 21.31
N SER A 437 -5.00 14.74 21.72
CA SER A 437 -4.20 15.61 20.83
C SER A 437 -2.70 15.52 21.02
N THR A 438 -2.21 14.65 21.91
CA THR A 438 -0.77 14.51 22.16
C THR A 438 -0.10 13.90 20.94
N ASP A 439 0.94 14.55 20.43
CA ASP A 439 1.81 14.00 19.39
C ASP A 439 2.66 12.88 20.00
N LEU A 440 2.55 11.68 19.42
CA LEU A 440 3.26 10.49 19.89
C LEU A 440 4.62 10.29 19.21
N ALA A 441 4.95 11.04 18.17
CA ALA A 441 6.23 10.91 17.46
C ALA A 441 7.46 11.09 18.38
N PRO A 442 7.50 12.09 19.30
CA PRO A 442 8.62 12.21 20.23
C PRO A 442 8.75 11.02 21.17
N ARG A 443 7.62 10.42 21.59
CA ARG A 443 7.61 9.24 22.46
C ARG A 443 8.15 8.02 21.71
N TYR A 444 7.68 7.82 20.48
CA TYR A 444 8.12 6.74 19.60
C TYR A 444 9.64 6.79 19.36
N ALA A 445 10.15 7.96 19.00
CA ALA A 445 11.59 8.19 18.84
C ALA A 445 12.37 7.94 20.15
N SER A 446 11.85 8.40 21.30
CA SER A 446 12.52 8.21 22.59
C SER A 446 12.53 6.76 23.08
N ALA A 447 11.57 5.95 22.64
CA ALA A 447 11.56 4.51 22.89
C ALA A 447 12.62 3.76 22.07
N GLY A 448 13.22 4.42 21.06
CA GLY A 448 14.22 3.82 20.18
C GLY A 448 13.62 3.11 18.97
N LEU A 449 12.35 3.37 18.64
CA LEU A 449 11.66 2.74 17.51
C LEU A 449 11.99 3.39 16.15
N ASP A 450 12.57 4.60 16.15
CA ASP A 450 13.16 5.24 14.95
C ASP A 450 14.57 4.69 14.66
N ALA A 451 14.68 3.37 14.58
CA ALA A 451 15.93 2.64 14.39
C ALA A 451 15.84 1.65 13.20
N PRO A 452 16.96 1.45 12.47
CA PRO A 452 18.15 2.29 12.49
C PRO A 452 17.93 3.61 11.75
N THR A 453 18.60 4.68 12.18
CA THR A 453 18.49 6.02 11.52
C THR A 453 18.82 6.01 10.03
N SER A 454 19.63 5.06 9.56
CA SER A 454 19.94 4.83 8.14
C SER A 454 20.29 3.35 7.88
N LEU A 455 19.84 2.82 6.73
CA LEU A 455 20.22 1.49 6.24
C LEU A 455 21.16 1.59 5.06
N SER A 456 22.22 0.76 5.04
CA SER A 456 23.10 0.65 3.89
C SER A 456 22.51 -0.29 2.84
N ILE A 457 22.52 0.13 1.57
CA ILE A 457 22.08 -0.69 0.43
C ILE A 457 23.03 -0.50 -0.75
N ASN A 458 23.42 -1.60 -1.38
CA ASN A 458 24.34 -1.59 -2.50
C ASN A 458 23.62 -1.39 -3.83
N ARG A 459 24.26 -0.67 -4.75
CA ARG A 459 23.81 -0.62 -6.14
C ARG A 459 23.77 -2.02 -6.77
N PRO A 460 22.77 -2.32 -7.61
CA PRO A 460 22.65 -3.60 -8.27
C PRO A 460 23.85 -3.86 -9.20
N ARG A 461 24.37 -5.10 -9.18
CA ARG A 461 25.50 -5.55 -9.99
C ARG A 461 25.08 -6.69 -10.91
N ALA A 462 25.48 -6.63 -12.18
CA ALA A 462 25.21 -7.69 -13.13
C ALA A 462 25.85 -9.02 -12.68
N GLY A 463 25.06 -10.09 -12.64
CA GLY A 463 25.51 -11.42 -12.25
C GLY A 463 25.57 -11.69 -10.74
N THR A 464 25.10 -10.76 -9.90
CA THR A 464 24.86 -11.01 -8.46
C THR A 464 23.37 -10.91 -8.15
N ALA A 465 22.96 -11.46 -7.01
CA ALA A 465 21.64 -11.16 -6.47
C ALA A 465 21.50 -9.65 -6.20
N ASN A 466 20.29 -9.12 -6.34
CA ASN A 466 20.00 -7.74 -5.98
C ASN A 466 20.14 -7.57 -4.46
N ASP A 467 20.75 -6.47 -4.03
CA ASP A 467 20.75 -6.06 -2.63
C ASP A 467 19.48 -5.27 -2.34
N PHE A 468 18.66 -5.75 -1.41
CA PHE A 468 17.36 -5.16 -1.10
C PHE A 468 17.10 -5.15 0.41
N ARG A 469 16.23 -4.24 0.84
CA ARG A 469 15.79 -4.12 2.24
C ARG A 469 14.28 -4.16 2.30
N PHE A 470 13.69 -4.78 3.32
CA PHE A 470 12.27 -4.67 3.61
C PHE A 470 12.03 -3.60 4.66
N LEU A 471 10.86 -2.99 4.60
CA LEU A 471 10.37 -2.05 5.59
C LEU A 471 9.02 -2.55 6.08
N HIS A 472 8.79 -2.47 7.39
CA HIS A 472 7.55 -2.87 8.02
C HIS A 472 6.80 -1.64 8.53
N ALA A 473 5.62 -1.36 7.98
CA ALA A 473 4.77 -0.26 8.44
C ALA A 473 3.67 -0.79 9.35
N ARG A 474 3.48 -0.14 10.50
CA ARG A 474 2.49 -0.56 11.49
C ARG A 474 1.57 0.58 11.90
N GLY A 475 0.27 0.28 12.00
CA GLY A 475 -0.75 1.20 12.48
C GLY A 475 -1.22 0.82 13.87
N PHE A 476 -1.38 1.82 14.73
CA PHE A 476 -2.00 1.73 16.04
C PHE A 476 -3.31 2.52 16.03
N TYR A 477 -4.43 1.80 16.07
CA TYR A 477 -5.77 2.36 15.99
C TYR A 477 -6.50 2.21 17.33
N ILE A 478 -7.37 3.16 17.63
CA ILE A 478 -8.32 3.07 18.75
C ILE A 478 -9.73 3.35 18.28
N ASP A 479 -10.70 2.81 19.00
CA ASP A 479 -12.10 3.20 18.83
C ASP A 479 -12.42 4.45 19.65
N HIS A 480 -13.48 5.14 19.22
CA HIS A 480 -14.10 6.17 20.03
C HIS A 480 -14.75 5.55 21.27
N LEU A 481 -14.58 6.20 22.41
CA LEU A 481 -15.19 5.75 23.66
C LEU A 481 -16.52 6.46 23.89
N GLU A 482 -17.61 5.73 23.66
CA GLU A 482 -18.95 6.15 24.07
C GLU A 482 -19.10 6.14 25.61
N PRO A 483 -20.08 6.86 26.18
CA PRO A 483 -20.27 6.95 27.63
C PRO A 483 -20.34 5.61 28.36
N ASP A 484 -20.93 4.60 27.73
CA ASP A 484 -21.04 3.25 28.29
C ASP A 484 -19.66 2.60 28.47
N ALA A 485 -18.76 2.75 27.50
CA ALA A 485 -17.39 2.25 27.57
C ALA A 485 -16.56 3.00 28.62
N VAL A 486 -16.70 4.34 28.69
CA VAL A 486 -16.04 5.15 29.72
C VAL A 486 -16.48 4.70 31.12
N ALA A 487 -17.78 4.55 31.34
CA ALA A 487 -18.33 4.09 32.62
C ALA A 487 -17.83 2.68 32.99
N ARG A 488 -17.66 1.80 31.99
CA ARG A 488 -17.10 0.46 32.21
C ARG A 488 -15.63 0.50 32.62
N ILE A 489 -14.82 1.31 31.96
CA ILE A 489 -13.41 1.52 32.28
C ILE A 489 -13.24 2.10 33.68
N ASP A 490 -14.03 3.13 34.04
CA ASP A 490 -14.01 3.74 35.37
C ASP A 490 -14.44 2.76 36.46
N LYS A 491 -15.43 1.91 36.18
CA LYS A 491 -15.83 0.84 37.09
C LYS A 491 -14.71 -0.20 37.27
N ALA A 492 -14.07 -0.63 36.19
CA ALA A 492 -12.96 -1.59 36.25
C ALA A 492 -11.78 -1.04 37.08
N ARG A 493 -11.52 0.26 36.96
CA ARG A 493 -10.54 0.96 37.79
C ARG A 493 -10.91 0.94 39.28
N THR A 494 -12.18 1.24 39.59
CA THR A 494 -12.67 1.33 40.97
C THR A 494 -12.74 -0.04 41.65
N ASP A 495 -13.11 -1.08 40.91
CA ASP A 495 -13.24 -2.45 41.41
C ASP A 495 -11.91 -3.22 41.41
N CYS A 496 -10.81 -2.60 40.96
CA CYS A 496 -9.53 -3.29 40.82
C CYS A 496 -9.01 -3.76 42.20
N PRO A 497 -8.73 -5.06 42.39
CA PRO A 497 -8.29 -5.58 43.67
C PRO A 497 -6.97 -4.96 44.15
N SER A 498 -6.84 -4.75 45.46
CA SER A 498 -5.60 -4.27 46.06
C SER A 498 -4.45 -5.25 45.78
N GLY A 499 -3.38 -4.75 45.16
CA GLY A 499 -2.19 -5.54 44.80
C GLY A 499 -2.19 -6.05 43.35
N THR A 500 -3.28 -5.87 42.60
CA THR A 500 -3.30 -6.10 41.15
C THR A 500 -2.88 -4.81 40.42
N PRO A 501 -1.98 -4.89 39.41
CA PRO A 501 -1.67 -3.74 38.56
C PRO A 501 -2.93 -3.20 37.89
N LEU A 502 -3.12 -1.88 37.90
CA LEU A 502 -4.35 -1.25 37.45
C LEU A 502 -4.61 -1.50 35.96
N GLU A 503 -3.54 -1.57 35.17
CA GLU A 503 -3.56 -1.92 33.76
C GLU A 503 -4.23 -3.28 33.52
N SER A 504 -3.97 -4.29 34.34
CA SER A 504 -4.56 -5.63 34.20
C SER A 504 -6.06 -5.65 34.46
N CYS A 505 -6.57 -4.66 35.19
CA CYS A 505 -8.01 -4.47 35.41
C CYS A 505 -8.66 -3.67 34.27
N VAL A 506 -7.96 -2.71 33.69
CA VAL A 506 -8.52 -1.71 32.77
C VAL A 506 -8.38 -2.10 31.29
N LEU A 507 -7.18 -2.53 30.86
CA LEU A 507 -6.87 -2.78 29.45
C LEU A 507 -7.78 -3.82 28.77
N PRO A 508 -8.32 -4.87 29.44
CA PRO A 508 -9.25 -5.81 28.80
C PRO A 508 -10.57 -5.18 28.31
N PHE A 509 -10.86 -3.94 28.71
CA PHE A 509 -12.05 -3.17 28.33
C PHE A 509 -11.74 -2.01 27.37
N VAL A 510 -10.46 -1.79 27.00
CA VAL A 510 -10.04 -0.73 26.09
C VAL A 510 -10.04 -1.25 24.64
N PRO A 511 -10.81 -0.63 23.72
CA PRO A 511 -10.86 -1.04 22.33
C PRO A 511 -9.71 -0.41 21.52
N PHE A 512 -8.67 -1.19 21.27
CA PHE A 512 -7.56 -0.80 20.42
C PHE A 512 -7.16 -1.92 19.46
N THR A 513 -6.38 -1.57 18.44
CA THR A 513 -5.93 -2.51 17.41
C THR A 513 -4.57 -2.09 16.89
N THR A 514 -3.58 -2.97 17.00
CA THR A 514 -2.29 -2.82 16.34
C THR A 514 -2.26 -3.75 15.14
N ILE A 515 -1.92 -3.22 13.96
CA ILE A 515 -2.06 -3.99 12.71
C ILE A 515 -0.94 -3.67 11.73
N ASN A 516 -0.41 -4.73 11.10
CA ASN A 516 0.55 -4.61 10.01
C ASN A 516 -0.13 -3.97 8.80
N VAL A 517 0.33 -2.79 8.41
CA VAL A 517 -0.20 -2.04 7.26
C VAL A 517 0.82 -1.96 6.13
N THR A 518 1.90 -2.73 6.17
CA THR A 518 2.98 -2.72 5.16
C THR A 518 2.43 -2.83 3.73
N GLU A 519 1.47 -3.71 3.50
CA GLU A 519 0.88 -3.93 2.18
C GLU A 519 -0.35 -3.06 1.89
N LEU A 520 -0.83 -2.27 2.87
CA LEU A 520 -1.94 -1.33 2.73
C LEU A 520 -1.45 0.12 2.53
N ALA A 521 -0.34 0.48 3.19
CA ALA A 521 0.27 1.80 3.12
C ALA A 521 0.78 2.15 1.71
N LYS A 522 0.92 3.45 1.45
CA LYS A 522 1.42 4.00 0.20
C LYS A 522 2.91 4.26 0.30
N TRP A 523 3.67 3.63 -0.60
CA TRP A 523 5.14 3.74 -0.64
C TRP A 523 5.60 4.59 -1.81
N SER A 524 6.57 5.47 -1.55
CA SER A 524 7.20 6.30 -2.58
C SER A 524 8.66 6.59 -2.26
N PRO A 525 9.55 6.67 -3.26
CA PRO A 525 10.91 7.15 -3.05
C PRO A 525 10.95 8.68 -3.07
N SER A 526 11.69 9.29 -2.13
CA SER A 526 12.00 10.73 -2.18
C SER A 526 12.84 11.11 -3.41
N SER A 527 13.68 10.19 -3.88
CA SER A 527 14.48 10.31 -5.10
C SER A 527 14.28 9.07 -5.98
N PRO A 528 13.39 9.12 -6.99
CA PRO A 528 13.08 7.98 -7.86
C PRO A 528 14.22 7.60 -8.80
N VAL A 529 15.33 8.35 -8.77
CA VAL A 529 16.57 8.03 -9.48
C VAL A 529 17.60 7.38 -8.58
N ALA A 530 17.45 7.41 -7.24
CA ALA A 530 18.38 6.81 -6.30
C ALA A 530 17.96 5.41 -5.86
N ILE A 531 16.68 5.27 -5.50
CA ILE A 531 16.08 4.03 -5.01
C ILE A 531 14.73 3.80 -5.68
N GLN A 532 14.31 2.54 -5.68
CA GLN A 532 12.96 2.12 -5.99
C GLN A 532 12.36 1.44 -4.77
N VAL A 533 11.10 1.76 -4.46
CA VAL A 533 10.32 1.03 -3.47
C VAL A 533 9.26 0.23 -4.21
N THR A 534 9.20 -1.07 -3.95
CA THR A 534 8.19 -1.96 -4.51
C THR A 534 6.83 -1.53 -3.98
N ASN A 535 5.94 -1.22 -4.91
CA ASN A 535 4.56 -0.86 -4.64
C ASN A 535 3.69 -1.64 -5.63
N ALA A 536 3.75 -2.98 -5.54
CA ALA A 536 3.05 -3.82 -6.49
C ALA A 536 1.56 -3.51 -6.45
N SER A 537 1.03 -3.09 -7.60
CA SER A 537 -0.39 -2.94 -7.82
C SER A 537 -0.94 -4.33 -8.10
N GLY A 538 -1.31 -5.07 -7.05
CA GLY A 538 -1.63 -6.49 -7.20
C GLY A 538 -2.40 -7.07 -6.02
N ILE A 539 -3.33 -7.93 -6.39
CA ILE A 539 -4.40 -8.63 -5.67
C ILE A 539 -3.93 -9.61 -4.56
N LEU A 540 -2.63 -9.91 -4.48
CA LEU A 540 -2.06 -11.00 -3.67
C LEU A 540 -1.21 -10.47 -2.52
N PHE A 541 -1.77 -9.58 -1.70
CA PHE A 541 -1.18 -9.25 -0.40
C PHE A 541 -1.74 -10.15 0.71
N GLY A 542 -1.12 -10.14 1.88
CA GLY A 542 -1.51 -10.92 3.05
C GLY A 542 -0.57 -12.09 3.38
N ASP A 543 0.55 -12.21 2.64
CA ASP A 543 1.69 -13.03 3.05
C ASP A 543 2.77 -12.14 3.69
N PRO A 544 2.78 -12.02 5.03
CA PRO A 544 3.75 -11.17 5.74
C PRO A 544 5.21 -11.62 5.58
N SER A 545 5.47 -12.88 5.19
CA SER A 545 6.83 -13.39 4.96
C SER A 545 7.36 -13.08 3.56
N ASN A 546 6.49 -12.62 2.65
CA ASN A 546 6.85 -12.21 1.30
C ASN A 546 5.94 -11.07 0.84
N PRO A 547 6.02 -9.89 1.49
CA PRO A 547 5.12 -8.79 1.20
C PRO A 547 5.40 -8.25 -0.21
N VAL A 548 4.33 -7.88 -0.92
CA VAL A 548 4.42 -7.33 -2.28
C VAL A 548 4.67 -5.81 -2.29
N ARG A 549 4.88 -5.22 -1.11
CA ARG A 549 5.15 -3.79 -0.90
C ARG A 549 6.21 -3.58 0.19
N GLY A 550 6.81 -2.39 0.22
CA GLY A 550 7.78 -2.00 1.26
C GLY A 550 9.21 -2.50 1.03
N GLN A 551 9.46 -3.30 -0.03
CA GLN A 551 10.81 -3.68 -0.42
C GLN A 551 11.53 -2.53 -1.15
N VAL A 552 12.73 -2.18 -0.71
CA VAL A 552 13.56 -1.11 -1.28
C VAL A 552 14.76 -1.70 -2.00
N ASN A 553 15.02 -1.21 -3.21
CA ASN A 553 16.20 -1.53 -4.02
C ASN A 553 16.92 -0.23 -4.40
N ALA A 554 18.25 -0.23 -4.39
CA ALA A 554 19.01 0.86 -4.99
C ALA A 554 18.90 0.78 -6.53
N LEU A 555 18.95 1.94 -7.19
CA LEU A 555 19.07 2.00 -8.64
C LEU A 555 20.53 2.02 -9.06
N ALA A 556 20.80 1.59 -10.29
CA ALA A 556 22.16 1.50 -10.83
C ALA A 556 22.87 2.87 -10.91
N GLN A 557 22.10 3.96 -10.95
CA GLN A 557 22.59 5.35 -11.06
C GLN A 557 21.88 6.23 -10.02
N GLY A 558 22.25 7.50 -9.88
CA GLY A 558 21.60 8.47 -9.00
C GLY A 558 22.43 8.88 -7.77
N PRO A 559 21.89 9.72 -6.87
CA PRO A 559 22.54 10.15 -5.63
C PRO A 559 23.03 8.97 -4.77
N GLY A 560 24.01 9.22 -3.90
CA GLY A 560 24.54 8.23 -2.95
C GLY A 560 23.64 7.97 -1.74
N ASN A 561 22.39 8.42 -1.79
CA ASN A 561 21.41 8.26 -0.72
C ASN A 561 19.99 8.49 -1.24
N GLY A 562 19.01 8.05 -0.48
CA GLY A 562 17.58 8.29 -0.74
C GLY A 562 16.71 7.83 0.42
N ASP A 563 15.52 8.40 0.54
CA ASP A 563 14.54 8.03 1.57
C ASP A 563 13.41 7.24 0.92
N ALA A 564 13.04 6.10 1.50
CA ALA A 564 11.77 5.44 1.23
C ALA A 564 10.72 6.05 2.18
N VAL A 565 9.69 6.67 1.62
CA VAL A 565 8.62 7.34 2.36
C VAL A 565 7.37 6.48 2.30
N THR A 566 6.74 6.28 3.44
CA THR A 566 5.45 5.61 3.57
C THR A 566 4.41 6.56 4.13
N VAL A 567 3.18 6.46 3.63
CA VAL A 567 2.05 7.30 4.02
C VAL A 567 0.83 6.42 4.23
N ASN A 568 0.09 6.67 5.31
CA ASN A 568 -1.15 5.98 5.59
C ASN A 568 -2.27 6.95 6.03
N GLY A 569 -3.50 6.63 5.64
CA GLY A 569 -4.69 7.38 6.09
C GLY A 569 -4.94 7.16 7.58
N ARG A 570 -5.52 8.16 8.25
CA ARG A 570 -5.80 8.10 9.69
C ARG A 570 -7.07 7.31 10.05
N SER A 571 -8.07 7.34 9.16
CA SER A 571 -9.36 6.64 9.33
C SER A 571 -9.36 5.25 8.67
N ASN A 572 -10.54 4.65 8.46
CA ASN A 572 -10.72 3.38 7.76
C ASN A 572 -10.05 3.37 6.37
N SER A 573 -9.90 4.53 5.73
CA SER A 573 -9.19 4.70 4.46
C SER A 573 -7.73 4.26 4.50
N GLY A 574 -7.08 4.29 5.68
CA GLY A 574 -5.73 3.72 5.89
C GLY A 574 -5.70 2.18 5.98
N LEU A 575 -6.86 1.52 6.03
CA LEU A 575 -6.98 0.06 6.06
C LEU A 575 -7.69 -0.50 4.81
N ALA A 576 -8.22 0.38 3.96
CA ALA A 576 -8.72 -0.01 2.65
C ALA A 576 -7.56 -0.27 1.70
N ALA A 577 -7.55 -1.42 1.03
CA ALA A 577 -6.55 -1.73 0.00
C ALA A 577 -6.74 -0.94 -1.31
N THR A 578 -7.61 0.08 -1.30
CA THR A 578 -7.88 0.95 -2.45
C THR A 578 -7.16 2.27 -2.29
N ASN A 579 -6.59 2.81 -3.37
CA ASN A 579 -5.93 4.13 -3.34
C ASN A 579 -6.93 5.31 -3.34
N LEU A 580 -8.22 5.04 -3.14
CA LEU A 580 -9.27 6.05 -3.17
C LEU A 580 -9.14 6.94 -1.94
N VAL A 581 -9.20 8.24 -2.16
CA VAL A 581 -9.34 9.20 -1.08
C VAL A 581 -10.83 9.54 -1.01
N THR A 582 -11.46 9.28 0.14
CA THR A 582 -12.91 9.41 0.34
C THR A 582 -13.32 10.72 0.99
N ASP A 583 -12.45 11.32 1.79
CA ASP A 583 -12.66 12.62 2.43
C ASP A 583 -11.43 13.53 2.21
N PRO A 584 -11.60 14.82 1.84
CA PRO A 584 -10.49 15.79 1.82
C PRO A 584 -9.71 15.88 3.13
N GLN A 585 -10.36 15.68 4.28
CA GLN A 585 -9.75 15.67 5.60
C GLN A 585 -8.82 14.47 5.78
N ASP A 586 -9.20 13.27 5.31
CA ASP A 586 -8.33 12.08 5.33
C ASP A 586 -7.02 12.31 4.58
N ALA A 587 -7.05 13.11 3.51
CA ALA A 587 -5.86 13.48 2.75
C ALA A 587 -4.92 14.42 3.53
N LEU A 588 -5.49 15.30 4.36
CA LEU A 588 -4.76 16.31 5.13
C LEU A 588 -4.25 15.76 6.47
N GLU A 589 -4.88 14.71 6.98
CA GLU A 589 -4.54 14.06 8.26
C GLU A 589 -3.75 12.75 8.08
N ALA A 590 -3.30 12.43 6.87
CA ALA A 590 -2.47 11.28 6.63
C ALA A 590 -1.16 11.35 7.44
N GLN A 591 -0.81 10.23 8.07
CA GLN A 591 0.44 10.07 8.81
C GLN A 591 1.51 9.50 7.89
N SER A 592 2.76 9.90 8.11
CA SER A 592 3.87 9.49 7.26
C SER A 592 5.11 9.21 8.07
N ASP A 593 5.91 8.27 7.58
CA ASP A 593 7.23 7.96 8.11
C ASP A 593 8.20 7.66 6.96
N ARG A 594 9.50 7.62 7.24
CA ARG A 594 10.54 7.39 6.24
C ARG A 594 11.73 6.63 6.79
N GLN A 595 12.30 5.77 5.96
CA GLN A 595 13.61 5.18 6.19
C GLN A 595 14.65 5.81 5.27
N ARG A 596 15.75 6.28 5.85
CA ARG A 596 16.92 6.74 5.11
C ARG A 596 17.75 5.55 4.63
N PHE A 597 18.20 5.62 3.37
CA PHE A 597 19.16 4.68 2.80
C PHE A 597 20.45 5.40 2.38
N ASP A 598 21.57 4.85 2.82
CA ASP A 598 22.90 5.21 2.31
C ASP A 598 23.28 4.21 1.22
N ILE A 599 23.49 4.73 0.01
CA ILE A 599 23.69 3.91 -1.19
C ILE A 599 25.19 3.77 -1.41
N THR A 600 25.70 2.60 -1.05
CA THR A 600 27.12 2.27 -1.18
C THR A 600 27.44 1.78 -2.59
N SER A 601 28.67 2.05 -3.02
CA SER A 601 29.21 1.59 -4.31
C SER A 601 29.44 0.08 -4.27
N GLY A 602 28.40 -0.71 -4.57
CA GLY A 602 28.47 -2.17 -4.66
C GLY A 602 28.51 -2.74 -6.08
N GLY A 603 28.49 -1.91 -7.12
CA GLY A 603 28.63 -2.35 -8.50
C GLY A 603 29.35 -1.30 -9.33
N VAL A 604 30.59 -1.58 -9.70
CA VAL A 604 31.22 -0.90 -10.84
C VAL A 604 30.36 -1.16 -12.08
N ASP A 605 29.97 -0.10 -12.77
CA ASP A 605 29.51 -0.14 -14.17
C ASP A 605 30.43 -1.11 -14.94
N PRO A 606 29.94 -2.01 -15.81
CA PRO A 606 30.81 -2.76 -16.72
C PRO A 606 31.74 -1.85 -17.56
N GLN A 607 31.48 -0.54 -17.61
CA GLN A 607 32.33 0.50 -18.22
C GLN A 607 33.20 1.28 -17.20
N GLY A 608 33.13 0.99 -15.90
CA GLY A 608 33.88 1.66 -14.83
C GLY A 608 33.28 2.99 -14.33
N GLU A 609 33.86 3.58 -13.29
CA GLU A 609 33.56 4.95 -12.85
C GLU A 609 34.05 5.97 -13.89
N ARG A 610 33.49 7.19 -13.89
CA ARG A 610 33.80 8.20 -14.90
C ARG A 610 34.05 9.56 -14.29
N PHE A 611 34.78 10.39 -15.02
CA PHE A 611 34.90 11.84 -14.79
C PHE A 611 35.12 12.53 -16.14
N ASN A 612 34.87 13.83 -16.21
CA ASN A 612 35.00 14.61 -17.44
C ASN A 612 36.19 15.56 -17.37
N VAL A 613 36.88 15.77 -18.49
CA VAL A 613 37.99 16.73 -18.61
C VAL A 613 37.63 17.83 -19.61
N THR A 614 37.62 19.08 -19.17
CA THR A 614 37.33 20.24 -20.01
C THR A 614 38.61 21.03 -20.26
N LEU A 615 38.89 21.38 -21.52
CA LEU A 615 40.05 22.17 -21.92
C LEU A 615 39.61 23.58 -22.36
N ASN A 616 39.97 24.59 -21.59
CA ASN A 616 39.64 26.00 -21.87
C ASN A 616 40.84 26.77 -22.40
N GLY A 617 40.63 27.70 -23.33
CA GLY A 617 41.69 28.57 -23.86
C GLY A 617 42.46 28.00 -25.06
N LEU A 618 42.00 26.86 -25.61
CA LEU A 618 42.51 26.27 -26.85
C LEU A 618 41.50 26.53 -27.98
N PRO A 619 41.85 27.24 -29.06
CA PRO A 619 40.88 27.53 -30.11
C PRO A 619 40.48 26.30 -30.94
N GLN A 620 41.33 25.26 -30.98
CA GLN A 620 41.02 24.02 -31.68
C GLN A 620 39.88 23.22 -31.01
N THR A 621 39.68 23.34 -29.70
CA THR A 621 38.57 22.65 -28.99
C THR A 621 37.24 23.40 -29.11
N ALA A 622 37.14 24.40 -29.99
CA ALA A 622 35.93 25.18 -30.23
C ALA A 622 35.54 25.22 -31.72
N ASP A 623 36.23 24.44 -32.56
CA ASP A 623 35.95 24.34 -33.99
C ASP A 623 35.32 22.97 -34.35
N SER A 624 35.13 22.72 -35.65
CA SER A 624 34.53 21.48 -36.16
C SER A 624 35.56 20.52 -36.77
N ASN A 625 36.84 20.84 -36.67
CA ASN A 625 37.91 20.00 -37.16
C ASN A 625 38.28 19.00 -36.05
N THR A 626 38.09 17.72 -36.31
CA THR A 626 38.34 16.66 -35.30
C THR A 626 39.74 16.07 -35.40
N SER A 627 40.58 16.57 -36.32
CA SER A 627 41.92 16.05 -36.59
C SER A 627 43.05 16.80 -35.88
N ASN A 628 42.73 17.92 -35.22
CA ASN A 628 43.64 18.80 -34.51
C ASN A 628 43.29 18.94 -33.02
N ASP A 629 42.35 18.13 -32.52
CA ASP A 629 41.95 18.14 -31.12
C ASP A 629 43.07 17.59 -30.21
N PRO A 630 43.27 18.15 -29.02
CA PRO A 630 44.22 17.64 -28.04
C PRO A 630 43.91 16.21 -27.59
N ALA A 631 44.95 15.52 -27.14
CA ALA A 631 44.84 14.20 -26.52
C ALA A 631 44.68 14.33 -25.00
N VAL A 632 43.74 13.58 -24.42
CA VAL A 632 43.58 13.47 -22.95
C VAL A 632 43.69 12.01 -22.50
N ALA A 633 44.52 11.76 -21.50
CA ALA A 633 44.68 10.47 -20.87
C ALA A 633 44.68 10.59 -19.34
N TRP A 634 44.50 9.48 -18.64
CA TRP A 634 44.51 9.45 -17.19
C TRP A 634 45.31 8.27 -16.65
N LEU A 635 45.81 8.42 -15.43
CA LEU A 635 46.57 7.43 -14.65
C LEU A 635 46.09 7.41 -13.20
N ILE A 636 45.85 6.22 -12.67
CA ILE A 636 45.56 5.93 -11.26
C ILE A 636 46.51 4.81 -10.85
N GLY A 637 47.58 5.15 -10.12
CA GLY A 637 48.68 4.22 -9.84
C GLY A 637 49.34 3.73 -11.14
N LEU A 638 49.26 2.43 -11.41
CA LEU A 638 49.78 1.79 -12.64
C LEU A 638 48.72 1.58 -13.73
N SER A 639 47.45 1.90 -13.44
CA SER A 639 46.35 1.79 -14.39
C SER A 639 46.18 3.11 -15.13
N GLY A 640 45.95 3.06 -16.44
CA GLY A 640 45.66 4.25 -17.22
C GLY A 640 45.07 3.94 -18.58
N ASN A 641 44.32 4.89 -19.11
CA ASN A 641 43.78 4.81 -20.45
C ASN A 641 43.56 6.21 -21.03
N ASN A 642 43.25 6.27 -22.32
CA ASN A 642 42.84 7.50 -22.98
C ASN A 642 41.37 7.78 -22.71
N CYS A 643 41.02 9.05 -22.59
CA CYS A 643 39.63 9.46 -22.53
C CYS A 643 38.97 9.31 -23.92
N ALA A 644 37.66 9.15 -23.94
CA ALA A 644 36.90 9.17 -25.19
C ALA A 644 37.12 10.51 -25.90
N GLY A 645 37.43 10.46 -27.20
CA GLY A 645 37.73 11.64 -28.02
C GLY A 645 39.22 11.92 -28.26
N THR A 646 40.14 11.26 -27.55
CA THR A 646 41.60 11.47 -27.69
C THR A 646 42.18 11.01 -29.02
N PHE A 647 41.55 10.04 -29.69
CA PHE A 647 41.99 9.56 -31.01
C PHE A 647 40.79 9.42 -31.95
N SER A 648 40.83 10.18 -33.05
CA SER A 648 39.82 10.20 -34.11
C SER A 648 39.46 8.78 -34.57
N ASN A 649 38.17 8.38 -34.45
CA ASN A 649 37.51 7.36 -35.31
C ASN A 649 36.02 7.08 -34.97
N ASN A 650 35.40 7.75 -33.99
CA ASN A 650 34.02 7.41 -33.56
C ASN A 650 32.91 8.41 -33.97
N GLY A 651 33.15 9.28 -34.97
CA GLY A 651 32.09 10.15 -35.50
C GLY A 651 31.55 11.19 -34.51
N ASP A 652 32.33 11.56 -33.49
CA ASP A 652 32.00 12.61 -32.53
C ASP A 652 32.57 13.97 -32.95
N ASN A 653 31.78 15.02 -32.71
CA ASN A 653 32.02 16.43 -33.00
C ASN A 653 32.72 17.06 -31.78
N ASN A 654 34.00 17.39 -31.85
CA ASN A 654 34.71 18.21 -30.85
C ASN A 654 34.53 17.71 -29.39
N PRO A 655 35.42 16.82 -28.90
CA PRO A 655 35.23 16.03 -27.69
C PRO A 655 35.42 16.83 -26.38
N ASN A 656 35.27 18.15 -26.38
CA ASN A 656 35.38 18.98 -25.20
C ASN A 656 33.98 19.24 -24.60
N PRO A 657 33.60 18.60 -23.49
CA PRO A 657 34.45 17.90 -22.50
C PRO A 657 34.72 16.42 -22.82
N TYR A 658 35.95 15.96 -22.52
CA TYR A 658 36.42 14.60 -22.75
C TYR A 658 35.89 13.68 -21.65
N SER A 659 35.28 12.55 -22.04
CA SER A 659 34.76 11.55 -21.09
C SER A 659 35.80 10.50 -20.76
N CYS A 660 36.24 10.45 -19.50
CA CYS A 660 37.25 9.50 -19.03
C CYS A 660 36.58 8.40 -18.18
N SER A 661 36.75 7.14 -18.59
CA SER A 661 36.21 5.96 -17.88
C SER A 661 37.32 5.11 -17.28
N THR A 662 37.15 4.65 -16.04
CA THR A 662 38.13 3.86 -15.27
C THR A 662 37.47 2.71 -14.54
N THR A 663 38.09 1.52 -14.58
CA THR A 663 37.67 0.37 -13.75
C THR A 663 38.19 0.47 -12.30
N SER A 664 39.08 1.42 -12.02
CA SER A 664 39.57 1.73 -10.68
C SER A 664 38.64 2.75 -10.01
N VAL A 665 38.35 2.53 -8.72
CA VAL A 665 37.55 3.44 -7.89
C VAL A 665 38.24 4.81 -7.81
N LEU A 666 37.48 5.89 -7.92
CA LEU A 666 37.87 7.29 -7.80
C LEU A 666 37.88 7.72 -6.32
N ASN A 667 37.73 9.02 -6.02
CA ASN A 667 37.99 9.62 -4.70
C ASN A 667 39.42 9.39 -4.19
N ARG A 668 40.39 9.42 -5.10
CA ARG A 668 41.82 9.18 -4.84
C ARG A 668 42.67 9.99 -5.81
N ASP A 669 43.99 9.88 -5.64
CA ASP A 669 44.95 10.48 -6.54
C ASP A 669 44.73 10.04 -7.99
N VAL A 670 44.50 11.02 -8.88
CA VAL A 670 44.39 10.82 -10.33
C VAL A 670 45.37 11.75 -11.01
N THR A 671 46.18 11.24 -11.94
CA THR A 671 47.00 12.06 -12.83
C THR A 671 46.34 12.13 -14.20
N VAL A 672 46.00 13.33 -14.65
CA VAL A 672 45.48 13.57 -16.00
C VAL A 672 46.61 14.12 -16.86
N ILE A 673 46.80 13.53 -18.03
CA ILE A 673 47.81 13.94 -19.02
C ILE A 673 47.07 14.56 -20.19
N VAL A 674 47.32 15.86 -20.41
CA VAL A 674 46.87 16.57 -21.60
C VAL A 674 48.04 16.72 -22.57
N GLY A 675 47.87 16.39 -23.84
CA GLY A 675 48.93 16.47 -24.83
C GLY A 675 48.42 16.85 -26.22
N GLN A 676 49.35 17.09 -27.15
CA GLN A 676 49.04 17.51 -28.52
C GLN A 676 48.18 18.79 -28.59
N TYR A 677 48.31 19.68 -27.60
CA TYR A 677 47.57 20.94 -27.55
C TYR A 677 48.25 22.08 -28.31
N ASN A 678 49.47 21.86 -28.81
CA ASN A 678 50.13 22.75 -29.75
C ASN A 678 49.63 22.51 -31.16
N ARG A 679 49.59 23.55 -31.98
CA ARG A 679 49.08 23.43 -33.35
C ARG A 679 49.88 24.23 -34.35
N ILE A 680 49.91 23.72 -35.58
CA ILE A 680 50.44 24.44 -36.73
C ILE A 680 49.27 25.19 -37.39
N VAL A 681 49.41 26.51 -37.51
CA VAL A 681 48.50 27.37 -38.27
C VAL A 681 49.22 27.95 -39.47
N THR A 682 48.46 28.26 -40.52
CA THR A 682 49.00 28.93 -41.69
C THR A 682 48.78 30.43 -41.59
N GLY A 683 49.81 31.23 -41.86
CA GLY A 683 49.75 32.68 -41.74
C GLY A 683 50.53 33.41 -42.84
N THR A 684 50.48 34.74 -42.78
CA THR A 684 51.21 35.60 -43.71
C THR A 684 52.53 36.04 -43.13
N ALA A 685 53.64 35.75 -43.81
CA ALA A 685 54.97 36.22 -43.44
C ALA A 685 55.81 36.57 -44.67
N THR A 686 56.83 37.39 -44.46
CA THR A 686 57.84 37.66 -45.48
C THR A 686 58.91 36.59 -45.40
N VAL A 687 59.14 35.89 -46.51
CA VAL A 687 60.09 34.77 -46.59
C VAL A 687 61.12 35.05 -47.68
N THR A 688 62.37 34.67 -47.41
CA THR A 688 63.49 34.81 -48.34
C THR A 688 63.91 33.44 -48.84
N CYS A 689 63.80 33.24 -50.16
CA CYS A 689 64.29 32.05 -50.85
C CYS A 689 65.68 32.33 -51.41
N SER A 690 66.69 31.62 -50.90
CA SER A 690 68.08 31.74 -51.35
C SER A 690 68.52 30.47 -52.08
N THR A 691 68.94 30.61 -53.33
CA THR A 691 69.47 29.53 -54.16
C THR A 691 70.83 29.94 -54.74
N ALA A 692 71.54 29.00 -55.39
CA ALA A 692 72.76 29.32 -56.13
C ALA A 692 72.54 30.37 -57.25
N ALA A 693 71.30 30.56 -57.73
CA ALA A 693 70.94 31.52 -58.77
C ALA A 693 70.62 32.94 -58.24
N GLY A 694 70.55 33.14 -56.93
CA GLY A 694 70.19 34.41 -56.30
C GLY A 694 69.22 34.27 -55.12
N SER A 695 68.84 35.41 -54.51
CA SER A 695 67.92 35.47 -53.38
C SER A 695 66.70 36.35 -53.71
N VAL A 696 65.50 35.86 -53.44
CA VAL A 696 64.23 36.57 -53.65
C VAL A 696 63.43 36.58 -52.35
N THR A 697 62.98 37.76 -51.93
CA THR A 697 62.10 37.96 -50.77
C THR A 697 60.68 38.27 -51.23
N ALA A 698 59.70 37.55 -50.70
CA ALA A 698 58.30 37.76 -51.02
C ALA A 698 57.41 37.55 -49.78
N SER A 699 56.28 38.27 -49.73
CA SER A 699 55.22 37.99 -48.78
C SER A 699 54.43 36.77 -49.24
N ARG A 700 54.24 35.80 -48.34
CA ARG A 700 53.50 34.57 -48.59
C ARG A 700 52.45 34.36 -47.52
N THR A 701 51.29 33.86 -47.93
CA THR A 701 50.13 33.60 -47.06
C THR A 701 50.04 32.15 -46.59
N ASP A 702 51.01 31.31 -46.98
CA ASP A 702 51.05 29.87 -46.70
C ASP A 702 52.20 29.48 -45.76
N VAL A 703 52.68 30.41 -44.93
CA VAL A 703 53.79 30.17 -44.01
C VAL A 703 53.27 29.43 -42.77
N PRO A 704 53.83 28.27 -42.39
CA PRO A 704 53.41 27.57 -41.19
C PRO A 704 53.97 28.25 -39.94
N PHE A 705 53.14 28.37 -38.92
CA PHE A 705 53.50 28.87 -37.60
C PHE A 705 53.09 27.86 -36.53
N CYS A 706 53.99 27.54 -35.60
CA CYS A 706 53.67 26.78 -34.41
C CYS A 706 53.10 27.71 -33.34
N GLN A 707 51.87 27.48 -32.90
CA GLN A 707 51.32 28.13 -31.71
C GLN A 707 51.61 27.24 -30.50
N ASN A 708 52.52 27.70 -29.64
CA ASN A 708 52.89 26.99 -28.41
C ASN A 708 51.98 27.43 -27.27
N TYR A 709 51.32 26.48 -26.61
CA TYR A 709 50.46 26.73 -25.46
C TYR A 709 51.08 26.12 -24.21
N ARG A 710 50.67 26.62 -23.04
CA ARG A 710 50.99 25.99 -21.75
C ARG A 710 49.75 25.86 -20.89
N VAL A 711 49.72 24.86 -20.03
CA VAL A 711 48.70 24.74 -18.97
C VAL A 711 48.93 25.85 -17.95
N SER A 712 47.97 26.76 -17.81
CA SER A 712 48.02 27.87 -16.86
C SER A 712 47.29 27.58 -15.55
N SER A 713 46.32 26.66 -15.56
CA SER A 713 45.53 26.26 -14.40
C SER A 713 44.93 24.88 -14.57
N ALA A 714 44.69 24.17 -13.48
CA ALA A 714 44.00 22.89 -13.48
C ALA A 714 43.26 22.68 -12.16
N THR A 715 41.96 22.38 -12.20
CA THR A 715 41.12 22.21 -11.00
C THR A 715 40.11 21.08 -11.16
N ALA A 716 39.73 20.43 -10.06
CA ALA A 716 38.65 19.45 -9.96
C ALA A 716 37.67 19.82 -8.82
N GLY A 717 36.62 19.03 -8.60
CA GLY A 717 35.65 19.24 -7.52
C GLY A 717 34.91 20.58 -7.60
N GLY A 718 34.57 21.03 -8.80
CA GLY A 718 33.97 22.36 -9.02
C GLY A 718 34.89 23.54 -8.66
N GLY A 719 36.22 23.33 -8.67
CA GLY A 719 37.23 24.35 -8.35
C GLY A 719 37.81 24.24 -6.95
N SER A 720 37.32 23.31 -6.12
CA SER A 720 37.78 23.12 -4.74
C SER A 720 39.09 22.33 -4.61
N VAL A 721 39.47 21.58 -5.66
CA VAL A 721 40.70 20.77 -5.68
C VAL A 721 41.66 21.34 -6.71
N ALA A 722 42.82 21.83 -6.29
CA ALA A 722 43.86 22.33 -7.18
C ALA A 722 44.74 21.17 -7.71
N GLY A 723 44.97 21.15 -9.02
CA GLY A 723 45.90 20.23 -9.67
C GLY A 723 47.36 20.71 -9.55
N THR A 724 48.28 19.77 -9.35
CA THR A 724 49.72 20.04 -9.33
C THR A 724 50.30 19.76 -10.72
N ILE A 725 50.77 20.80 -11.40
CA ILE A 725 51.37 20.69 -12.75
C ILE A 725 52.74 20.01 -12.64
N GLY A 726 52.91 18.88 -13.32
CA GLY A 726 54.14 18.12 -13.36
C GLY A 726 55.11 18.58 -14.46
N THR A 727 56.18 17.80 -14.66
CA THR A 727 57.19 18.07 -15.69
C THR A 727 56.60 17.96 -17.09
N ILE A 728 56.74 19.01 -17.89
CA ILE A 728 56.32 19.05 -19.30
C ILE A 728 57.21 18.11 -20.12
N LEU A 729 56.59 17.31 -20.99
CA LEU A 729 57.23 16.39 -21.92
C LEU A 729 57.22 16.99 -23.33
N ASN A 730 58.32 16.83 -24.09
CA ASN A 730 58.46 17.32 -25.48
C ASN A 730 58.05 18.79 -25.68
N SER A 731 58.45 19.67 -24.75
CA SER A 731 58.09 21.09 -24.74
C SER A 731 58.38 21.79 -26.07
N GLY A 732 57.42 22.57 -26.55
CA GLY A 732 57.47 23.31 -27.81
C GLY A 732 57.10 22.51 -29.05
N SER A 733 56.87 21.19 -28.93
CA SER A 733 56.58 20.33 -30.09
C SER A 733 55.09 20.01 -30.23
N LEU A 734 54.67 19.45 -31.37
CA LEU A 734 53.31 18.90 -31.53
C LEU A 734 53.01 17.74 -30.57
N ASN A 735 54.02 17.07 -30.04
CA ASN A 735 53.86 15.96 -29.10
C ASN A 735 54.05 16.42 -27.65
N GLU A 736 53.96 17.73 -27.39
CA GLU A 736 54.02 18.26 -26.04
C GLU A 736 52.90 17.68 -25.18
N ALA A 737 53.24 17.26 -23.97
CA ALA A 737 52.29 16.72 -23.00
C ALA A 737 52.59 17.23 -21.59
N THR A 738 51.54 17.52 -20.84
CA THR A 738 51.62 18.00 -19.46
C THR A 738 50.84 17.06 -18.55
N PRO A 739 51.52 16.31 -17.67
CA PRO A 739 50.86 15.59 -16.59
C PRO A 739 50.45 16.55 -15.48
N VAL A 740 49.25 16.39 -14.95
CA VAL A 740 48.75 17.13 -13.78
C VAL A 740 48.16 16.15 -12.78
N SER A 741 48.65 16.16 -11.56
CA SER A 741 48.19 15.28 -10.48
C SER A 741 47.18 15.98 -9.59
N PHE A 742 46.06 15.32 -9.33
CA PHE A 742 45.01 15.76 -8.42
C PHE A 742 44.97 14.82 -7.21
N PRO A 743 44.95 15.34 -5.97
CA PRO A 743 44.91 14.51 -4.76
C PRO A 743 43.56 13.77 -4.58
N THR A 744 42.51 14.24 -5.24
CA THR A 744 41.23 13.53 -5.30
C THR A 744 40.44 13.98 -6.53
N VAL A 745 39.80 13.03 -7.19
CA VAL A 745 38.79 13.28 -8.24
C VAL A 745 37.61 12.40 -7.89
N ALA A 746 36.41 12.96 -7.79
CA ALA A 746 35.21 12.18 -7.46
C ALA A 746 34.57 11.54 -8.71
N PRO A 747 33.73 10.50 -8.56
CA PRO A 747 32.88 10.04 -9.64
C PRO A 747 32.00 11.16 -10.20
N ASN A 748 31.91 11.25 -11.52
CA ASN A 748 31.23 12.29 -12.31
C ASN A 748 31.76 13.71 -12.10
N ASP A 749 32.96 13.86 -11.53
CA ASP A 749 33.57 15.17 -11.34
C ASP A 749 34.01 15.80 -12.67
N SER A 750 34.16 17.13 -12.66
CA SER A 750 34.63 17.92 -13.79
C SER A 750 36.02 18.47 -13.51
N VAL A 751 37.00 17.91 -14.22
CA VAL A 751 38.38 18.39 -14.21
C VAL A 751 38.52 19.45 -15.30
N VAL A 752 38.90 20.66 -14.93
CA VAL A 752 38.98 21.81 -15.83
C VAL A 752 40.43 22.27 -15.96
N PHE A 753 40.92 22.33 -17.19
CA PHE A 753 42.23 22.87 -17.55
C PHE A 753 42.08 24.24 -18.21
N GLY A 754 42.92 25.19 -17.83
CA GLY A 754 43.09 26.46 -18.52
C GLY A 754 44.41 26.48 -19.28
N PHE A 755 44.38 26.93 -20.53
CA PHE A 755 45.55 27.09 -21.39
C PHE A 755 45.77 28.56 -21.74
N GLN A 756 47.05 28.91 -21.94
CA GLN A 756 47.47 30.21 -22.44
C GLN A 756 48.50 30.04 -23.55
N LEU A 757 48.37 30.86 -24.60
CA LEU A 757 49.38 30.95 -25.65
C LEU A 757 50.68 31.49 -25.05
N GLU A 758 51.76 30.72 -25.17
CA GLU A 758 53.09 31.08 -24.71
C GLU A 758 53.91 31.77 -25.80
N GLY A 759 53.76 31.33 -27.06
CA GLY A 759 54.51 31.90 -28.17
C GLY A 759 54.01 31.44 -29.54
N THR A 760 54.54 32.06 -30.60
CA THR A 760 54.30 31.65 -31.97
C THR A 760 55.60 31.63 -32.76
N THR A 761 55.98 30.47 -33.28
CA THR A 761 57.26 30.25 -33.97
C THR A 761 57.03 30.05 -35.47
N GLN A 762 57.71 30.83 -36.31
CA GLN A 762 57.59 30.71 -37.77
C GLN A 762 58.45 29.55 -38.31
N GLY A 763 57.91 28.79 -39.26
CA GLY A 763 58.67 27.78 -40.01
C GLY A 763 59.77 28.41 -40.85
N SER A 764 60.97 27.83 -40.81
CA SER A 764 62.09 28.26 -41.62
C SER A 764 62.01 27.65 -43.02
N VAL A 765 62.63 28.28 -44.02
CA VAL A 765 62.65 27.75 -45.39
C VAL A 765 63.61 26.55 -45.44
N ALA A 766 63.09 25.34 -45.65
CA ALA A 766 63.88 24.12 -45.79
C ALA A 766 64.43 23.96 -47.21
N ALA A 767 63.60 24.25 -48.22
CA ALA A 767 64.00 24.21 -49.63
C ALA A 767 63.13 25.17 -50.45
N CYS A 768 63.65 25.69 -51.56
CA CYS A 768 62.86 26.54 -52.46
C CYS A 768 63.44 26.56 -53.87
N THR A 769 62.61 26.94 -54.86
CA THR A 769 63.04 27.12 -56.25
C THR A 769 62.61 28.48 -56.78
N LEU A 770 63.44 29.06 -57.66
CA LEU A 770 63.16 30.32 -58.35
C LEU A 770 62.68 30.06 -59.79
N SER A 771 61.91 31.00 -60.35
CA SER A 771 61.58 31.04 -61.77
C SER A 771 62.84 31.13 -62.65
N PRO A 772 62.80 30.70 -63.93
CA PRO A 772 63.98 30.72 -64.81
C PRO A 772 64.65 32.09 -64.97
N ASN A 773 63.89 33.18 -64.79
CA ASN A 773 64.40 34.56 -64.83
C ASN A 773 64.95 35.06 -63.47
N GLY A 774 64.95 34.23 -62.42
CA GLY A 774 65.46 34.53 -61.08
C GLY A 774 64.63 35.54 -60.26
N LYS A 775 63.44 35.96 -60.73
CA LYS A 775 62.68 37.07 -60.13
C LYS A 775 61.51 36.66 -59.24
N GLN A 776 61.08 35.40 -59.24
CA GLN A 776 59.91 34.93 -58.49
C GLN A 776 60.17 33.58 -57.82
N ILE A 777 59.56 33.36 -56.65
CA ILE A 777 59.58 32.06 -55.96
C ILE A 777 58.55 31.14 -56.63
N ARG A 778 58.98 29.97 -57.10
CA ARG A 778 58.13 28.99 -57.79
C ARG A 778 57.57 27.93 -56.83
N SER A 779 58.41 27.43 -55.93
CA SER A 779 58.01 26.50 -54.87
C SER A 779 58.83 26.74 -53.61
N ILE A 780 58.24 26.44 -52.46
CA ILE A 780 58.87 26.53 -51.16
C ILE A 780 58.41 25.38 -50.27
N THR A 781 59.33 24.84 -49.49
CA THR A 781 59.08 23.83 -48.47
C THR A 781 59.62 24.39 -47.16
N TYR A 782 58.82 24.35 -46.11
CA TYR A 782 59.20 24.84 -44.78
C TYR A 782 59.67 23.69 -43.88
N THR A 783 60.51 23.99 -42.90
CA THR A 783 60.72 23.11 -41.75
C THR A 783 59.45 23.07 -40.91
N ASP A 784 59.23 21.97 -40.19
CA ASP A 784 58.15 21.90 -39.21
C ASP A 784 58.47 22.88 -38.06
N PRO A 785 57.64 23.91 -37.80
CA PRO A 785 57.88 24.87 -36.73
C PRO A 785 57.58 24.32 -35.33
N CYS A 786 56.94 23.16 -35.23
CA CYS A 786 56.60 22.47 -33.99
C CYS A 786 57.39 21.14 -33.83
N SER A 787 58.56 21.05 -34.46
CA SER A 787 59.43 19.86 -34.40
C SER A 787 60.16 19.70 -33.07
#